data_AF-A0A1G1FSS6-F1
#
_entry.id   AF-A0A1G1FSS6-F1
#
_cell.length_a   1.000
_cell.length_b   1.000
_cell.length_c   1.000
_cell.angle_alpha   90.00
_cell.angle_beta   90.00
_cell.angle_gamma   90.00
#
_symmetry.space_group_name_H-M   'P 1'
#
loop_
_entity.id
_entity.type
_entity.pdbx_description
1 polymer ?
#
loop_
_entity_poly.entity_id
_entity_poly.type
_entity_poly.pdbx_seq_one_letter_code
_entity_poly.pdbx_strand_id
1 'polypeptide(L)'
;MKTLLHILVALCFLGIVAQPGDAGILSGGGPPVVTLTYPANGDENVDITVGSLTVNFDSYMDPASFRDRVSIDNGAGIASLAFEQFRTQLRINLAGNLRYGTRYTVTIARQVRDILNSRMAGEYSFSFTTSARPDDDTTSPVVTSTSPLGGAADVALTAPVAMTFSEVMDPATITPANITVSNGVTGSVALDSSGRTAVFTPHSYLASNTGYTVTVSTGVRDSAGNALASPFSWNFRTINPDNIPPTVTIVTPVANATDVAVDTSILAVFSEAIDPTTISTETFIVNGVTGSVSYDAATFTATFTPTAALSYATGYTATISTGIRDMAGNGMTRSKSWSFTTRRAAGQTPLNYYCHLPPFVTNSATALMPNVLLLVDNSGSMYEFAYKTAGSGNNSYDTSYTPGIAYYGYFDSTKMYKYLTTSGGYFQVDTSKAQDNNSFWSGNFLNWLTMRRVDILRKILVGGKVQPRSANSANFLYAAESPDRDYYKSYNNVRYQIKGDSSTEIIYDSTNNRTYSIKIYVGDQPPQEGIIPKYRDKLNLGIMFFNDGYRYEDQRNSVRDGGDVIVDIGSNGTNLITQIENSDPETWTPLAESLYEATRYFQATDSAYNGGTYSGKDPIQYPCQKNFVLVLTDGESTKDQNIPGSNWSLEGRVSDPNGFNVRTYMDRIASQEGYNSQWGVNANTSEGTYYLEGVSYYAHLTDLRTSTVGKSDLPGKQNLTIYTVFAFDDSPIGRDILKKAAKYGGFDDFDNTGKPDSAAKWDKNGDGVPDTFYEAQDGASIAAQLEKAVLDILARVSAGTAASILSNSEGTGANILQAVFYPKKSFENSEASWIGEMQNLWYYIDPRLQNSTIREDSVTDNILDLKQDKVVQFRFDNGQTVADLLSDTDGDGDGDVASGTVTPDDLNSLWRAGKLLWQRNSERTIYTQTAGSLISFTDGSAFDPATAGVQALLQAANEAEAMKIVSYTKGVDQSGFRSRTVTIDGNTGVWKLGDIVSSTPRLQSFSRLAAYDSPPSAGYSDYTYKSFVSSNQYKSRGMGYVGANDGMLHAFKLGELDVTASGSRKAKLEGDDLGKEQWSFIPKNALPYLKYLADPEYNHIYYVDGPTVLLDASIGVPSGCATDYSLCQKNYSAVDANNDLDLSKTSWRSILIGSMGFGGASRKSCTAGANCVQTPIDDPDDTEKGVGYSSYFALDVTDPENPSLMWE
;
A
#
# COMPACT_ATOMS: atom_id res chain seq x y z
N MET A 1 -41.59 20.02 -30.34
CA MET A 1 -40.66 19.74 -31.47
C MET A 1 -39.27 19.24 -31.07
N LYS A 2 -38.79 19.37 -29.82
CA LYS A 2 -37.56 18.65 -29.37
C LYS A 2 -37.82 17.27 -28.73
N THR A 3 -39.07 16.97 -28.37
CA THR A 3 -39.49 15.67 -27.83
C THR A 3 -39.73 14.60 -28.91
N LEU A 4 -39.96 15.00 -30.18
CA LEU A 4 -40.06 14.06 -31.30
C LEU A 4 -38.68 13.56 -31.78
N LEU A 5 -37.63 14.34 -31.54
CA LEU A 5 -36.28 14.02 -32.03
C LEU A 5 -35.57 12.98 -31.16
N HIS A 6 -35.91 12.88 -29.87
CA HIS A 6 -35.32 11.88 -28.96
C HIS A 6 -36.00 10.50 -29.02
N ILE A 7 -37.25 10.42 -29.50
CA ILE A 7 -37.92 9.14 -29.76
C ILE A 7 -37.38 8.51 -31.07
N LEU A 8 -37.00 9.32 -32.07
CA LEU A 8 -36.43 8.80 -33.32
C LEU A 8 -35.01 8.23 -33.17
N VAL A 9 -34.18 8.73 -32.25
CA VAL A 9 -32.82 8.20 -32.03
C VAL A 9 -32.85 6.90 -31.22
N ALA A 10 -33.82 6.74 -30.31
CA ALA A 10 -33.98 5.51 -29.52
C ALA A 10 -34.53 4.32 -30.34
N LEU A 11 -35.21 4.55 -31.47
CA LEU A 11 -35.69 3.49 -32.37
C LEU A 11 -34.64 3.03 -33.39
N CYS A 12 -33.59 3.82 -33.66
CA CYS A 12 -32.47 3.41 -34.53
C CYS A 12 -31.55 2.36 -33.89
N PHE A 13 -31.50 2.24 -32.56
CA PHE A 13 -30.70 1.21 -31.88
C PHE A 13 -31.39 -0.16 -31.78
N LEU A 14 -32.65 -0.28 -32.21
CA LEU A 14 -33.44 -1.53 -32.17
C LEU A 14 -33.64 -2.20 -33.54
N GLY A 15 -33.00 -1.71 -34.61
CA GLY A 15 -32.92 -2.43 -35.89
C GLY A 15 -34.23 -2.65 -36.65
N ILE A 16 -35.27 -1.84 -36.38
CA ILE A 16 -36.59 -1.97 -37.02
C ILE A 16 -36.95 -0.61 -37.65
N VAL A 17 -36.66 -0.45 -38.95
CA VAL A 17 -37.30 0.38 -40.02
C VAL A 17 -36.24 0.92 -41.01
N ALA A 18 -36.52 0.72 -42.30
CA ALA A 18 -35.67 0.95 -43.47
C ALA A 18 -35.45 2.43 -43.86
N GLN A 19 -34.36 2.70 -44.60
CA GLN A 19 -33.94 4.02 -45.06
C GLN A 19 -34.78 4.56 -46.26
N PRO A 20 -34.78 5.88 -46.53
CA PRO A 20 -35.71 6.57 -47.43
C PRO A 20 -35.48 6.36 -48.94
N GLY A 21 -34.84 5.24 -49.34
CA GLY A 21 -34.63 4.84 -50.74
C GLY A 21 -35.41 3.58 -51.18
N ASP A 22 -36.00 2.85 -50.24
CA ASP A 22 -36.58 1.50 -50.47
C ASP A 22 -38.10 1.49 -50.70
N ALA A 23 -38.71 2.64 -50.99
CA ALA A 23 -40.16 2.76 -51.18
C ALA A 23 -40.71 2.00 -52.41
N GLY A 24 -39.85 1.43 -53.26
CA GLY A 24 -40.25 0.64 -54.44
C GLY A 24 -40.51 -0.86 -54.17
N ILE A 25 -39.80 -1.47 -53.20
CA ILE A 25 -39.83 -2.94 -52.98
C ILE A 25 -40.96 -3.36 -52.01
N LEU A 26 -41.51 -2.42 -51.24
CA LEU A 26 -42.61 -2.68 -50.28
C LEU A 26 -44.03 -2.53 -50.87
N SER A 27 -44.19 -2.40 -52.20
CA SER A 27 -45.47 -2.03 -52.82
C SER A 27 -46.24 -3.14 -53.56
N GLY A 28 -45.78 -4.41 -53.54
CA GLY A 28 -46.46 -5.51 -54.21
C GLY A 28 -46.83 -6.65 -53.26
N GLY A 29 -48.12 -6.85 -52.97
CA GLY A 29 -48.63 -8.01 -52.21
C GLY A 29 -48.62 -9.33 -53.02
N GLY A 30 -47.60 -9.54 -53.85
CA GLY A 30 -47.43 -10.71 -54.71
C GLY A 30 -46.51 -11.78 -54.09
N PRO A 31 -46.57 -13.03 -54.56
CA PRO A 31 -45.66 -14.08 -54.12
C PRO A 31 -44.21 -13.77 -54.56
N PRO A 32 -43.18 -14.06 -53.74
CA PRO A 32 -41.77 -13.82 -54.07
C PRO A 32 -41.33 -14.48 -55.39
N VAL A 33 -40.57 -13.75 -56.20
CA VAL A 33 -40.07 -14.20 -57.50
C VAL A 33 -38.54 -14.13 -57.54
N VAL A 34 -37.90 -15.17 -58.08
CA VAL A 34 -36.46 -15.16 -58.36
C VAL A 34 -36.19 -14.26 -59.56
N THR A 35 -35.34 -13.25 -59.38
CA THR A 35 -35.01 -12.25 -60.41
C THR A 35 -33.74 -12.59 -61.16
N LEU A 36 -32.76 -13.21 -60.51
CA LEU A 36 -31.47 -13.54 -61.12
C LEU A 36 -30.83 -14.73 -60.39
N THR A 37 -30.10 -15.56 -61.13
CA THR A 37 -29.20 -16.58 -60.55
C THR A 37 -27.80 -16.44 -61.11
N TYR A 38 -26.80 -16.81 -60.31
CA TYR A 38 -25.43 -16.99 -60.76
C TYR A 38 -24.88 -18.35 -60.29
N PRO A 39 -24.47 -19.26 -61.18
CA PRO A 39 -24.59 -19.18 -62.65
C PRO A 39 -26.03 -18.98 -63.12
N ALA A 40 -26.21 -18.40 -64.31
CA ALA A 40 -27.53 -18.23 -64.90
C ALA A 40 -28.10 -19.59 -65.34
N ASN A 41 -29.43 -19.70 -65.41
CA ASN A 41 -30.08 -20.92 -65.84
C ASN A 41 -29.71 -21.25 -67.30
N GLY A 42 -29.04 -22.38 -67.50
CA GLY A 42 -28.56 -22.88 -68.78
C GLY A 42 -27.08 -22.64 -69.04
N ASP A 43 -26.35 -21.99 -68.13
CA ASP A 43 -24.92 -21.71 -68.34
C ASP A 43 -24.11 -22.99 -68.60
N GLU A 44 -23.20 -22.93 -69.56
CA GLU A 44 -22.25 -23.99 -69.90
C GLU A 44 -20.82 -23.53 -69.58
N ASN A 45 -19.92 -24.49 -69.36
CA ASN A 45 -18.52 -24.24 -68.99
C ASN A 45 -18.32 -23.51 -67.66
N VAL A 46 -19.22 -23.74 -66.70
CA VAL A 46 -19.07 -23.19 -65.35
C VAL A 46 -17.84 -23.79 -64.67
N ASP A 47 -17.01 -22.94 -64.05
CA ASP A 47 -15.82 -23.36 -63.31
C ASP A 47 -16.21 -24.30 -62.17
N ILE A 48 -15.54 -25.45 -62.09
CA ILE A 48 -15.79 -26.45 -61.05
C ILE A 48 -15.44 -25.95 -59.64
N THR A 49 -14.69 -24.85 -59.52
CA THR A 49 -14.25 -24.25 -58.24
C THR A 49 -15.16 -23.13 -57.74
N VAL A 50 -16.34 -22.95 -58.34
CA VAL A 50 -17.32 -21.93 -57.93
C VAL A 50 -17.82 -22.18 -56.50
N GLY A 51 -17.13 -21.64 -55.50
CA GLY A 51 -17.37 -21.95 -54.08
C GLY A 51 -18.76 -21.56 -53.54
N SER A 52 -19.54 -20.76 -54.27
CA SER A 52 -20.92 -20.44 -53.91
C SER A 52 -21.79 -20.11 -55.12
N LEU A 53 -23.08 -20.46 -55.05
CA LEU A 53 -24.11 -20.08 -56.01
C LEU A 53 -24.98 -18.96 -55.43
N THR A 54 -25.56 -18.10 -56.28
CA THR A 54 -26.33 -16.95 -55.82
C THR A 54 -27.71 -16.90 -56.47
N VAL A 55 -28.74 -16.56 -55.70
CA VAL A 55 -30.14 -16.43 -56.12
C VAL A 55 -30.74 -15.14 -55.56
N ASN A 56 -31.19 -14.25 -56.44
CA ASN A 56 -31.80 -12.97 -56.05
C ASN A 56 -33.32 -13.05 -56.14
N PHE A 57 -33.99 -12.37 -55.23
CA PHE A 57 -35.45 -12.26 -55.12
C PHE A 57 -35.89 -10.81 -55.26
N ASP A 58 -37.12 -10.58 -55.73
CA ASP A 58 -37.75 -9.26 -55.79
C ASP A 58 -38.36 -8.79 -54.46
N SER A 59 -38.26 -9.59 -53.40
CA SER A 59 -38.83 -9.33 -52.08
C SER A 59 -37.87 -9.71 -50.95
N TYR A 60 -38.03 -9.09 -49.77
CA TYR A 60 -37.29 -9.42 -48.55
C TYR A 60 -37.66 -10.82 -48.04
N MET A 61 -36.74 -11.79 -48.11
CA MET A 61 -37.01 -13.18 -47.77
C MET A 61 -36.92 -13.46 -46.26
N ASP A 62 -37.70 -14.43 -45.76
CA ASP A 62 -37.56 -15.01 -44.42
C ASP A 62 -36.52 -16.14 -44.45
N PRO A 63 -35.30 -15.96 -43.88
CA PRO A 63 -34.24 -16.96 -43.93
C PRO A 63 -34.63 -18.29 -43.28
N ALA A 64 -35.46 -18.28 -42.24
CA ALA A 64 -35.89 -19.49 -41.54
C ALA A 64 -36.72 -20.41 -42.47
N SER A 65 -37.39 -19.82 -43.46
CA SER A 65 -38.22 -20.55 -44.40
C SER A 65 -37.43 -21.39 -45.42
N PHE A 66 -36.09 -21.26 -45.49
CA PHE A 66 -35.22 -21.96 -46.45
C PHE A 66 -34.56 -23.23 -45.91
N ARG A 67 -34.68 -23.48 -44.59
CA ARG A 67 -34.12 -24.69 -43.96
C ARG A 67 -34.70 -25.95 -44.62
N ASP A 68 -33.82 -26.84 -45.05
CA ASP A 68 -34.14 -28.12 -45.69
C ASP A 68 -34.99 -28.00 -46.98
N ARG A 69 -34.99 -26.83 -47.63
CA ARG A 69 -35.84 -26.51 -48.80
C ARG A 69 -35.05 -25.99 -50.02
N VAL A 70 -33.73 -26.12 -49.96
CA VAL A 70 -32.81 -25.89 -51.07
C VAL A 70 -32.03 -27.17 -51.29
N SER A 71 -32.00 -27.68 -52.53
CA SER A 71 -31.26 -28.88 -52.89
C SER A 71 -30.48 -28.68 -54.19
N ILE A 72 -29.39 -29.43 -54.33
CA ILE A 72 -28.59 -29.53 -55.54
C ILE A 72 -28.43 -31.02 -55.87
N ASP A 73 -28.60 -31.40 -57.12
CA ASP A 73 -28.46 -32.78 -57.56
C ASP A 73 -26.99 -33.20 -57.78
N ASN A 74 -26.78 -34.41 -58.32
CA ASN A 74 -25.47 -34.94 -58.72
C ASN A 74 -24.39 -34.94 -57.62
N GLY A 75 -24.84 -35.05 -56.37
CA GLY A 75 -23.97 -35.22 -55.20
C GLY A 75 -23.25 -33.95 -54.75
N ALA A 76 -23.62 -32.76 -55.23
CA ALA A 76 -23.09 -31.51 -54.71
C ALA A 76 -23.67 -31.22 -53.30
N GLY A 77 -22.80 -31.05 -52.31
CA GLY A 77 -23.19 -30.73 -50.94
C GLY A 77 -23.35 -29.22 -50.70
N ILE A 78 -24.32 -28.84 -49.89
CA ILE A 78 -24.50 -27.46 -49.39
C ILE A 78 -23.85 -27.36 -48.01
N ALA A 79 -22.86 -26.48 -47.85
CA ALA A 79 -22.22 -26.21 -46.57
C ALA A 79 -23.07 -25.26 -45.70
N SER A 80 -23.59 -24.19 -46.30
CA SER A 80 -24.44 -23.22 -45.59
C SER A 80 -25.28 -22.38 -46.56
N LEU A 81 -26.34 -21.79 -46.03
CA LEU A 81 -27.17 -20.78 -46.69
C LEU A 81 -26.99 -19.45 -45.97
N ALA A 82 -26.68 -18.39 -46.71
CA ALA A 82 -26.52 -17.04 -46.19
C ALA A 82 -27.39 -16.04 -46.95
N PHE A 83 -27.96 -15.06 -46.26
CA PHE A 83 -28.75 -14.00 -46.87
C PHE A 83 -28.00 -12.67 -46.85
N GLU A 84 -27.90 -12.04 -48.01
CA GLU A 84 -27.21 -10.77 -48.25
C GLU A 84 -28.21 -9.75 -48.86
N GLN A 85 -27.75 -8.51 -49.07
CA GLN A 85 -28.53 -7.42 -49.69
C GLN A 85 -29.92 -7.23 -49.07
N PHE A 86 -29.94 -7.03 -47.75
CA PHE A 86 -31.18 -6.93 -46.98
C PHE A 86 -32.13 -8.11 -47.22
N ARG A 87 -31.63 -9.37 -47.17
CA ARG A 87 -32.44 -10.59 -47.33
C ARG A 87 -33.09 -10.79 -48.71
N THR A 88 -32.70 -10.03 -49.73
CA THR A 88 -33.18 -10.24 -51.11
C THR A 88 -32.26 -11.16 -51.91
N GLN A 89 -31.05 -11.45 -51.43
CA GLN A 89 -30.10 -12.32 -52.09
C GLN A 89 -29.76 -13.53 -51.21
N LEU A 90 -30.00 -14.73 -51.71
CA LEU A 90 -29.57 -16.00 -51.12
C LEU A 90 -28.23 -16.41 -51.73
N ARG A 91 -27.24 -16.65 -50.88
CA ARG A 91 -25.97 -17.26 -51.22
C ARG A 91 -25.94 -18.70 -50.70
N ILE A 92 -25.69 -19.65 -51.59
CA ILE A 92 -25.59 -21.09 -51.31
C ILE A 92 -24.11 -21.45 -51.35
N ASN A 93 -23.49 -21.67 -50.21
CA ASN A 93 -22.08 -22.05 -50.13
C ASN A 93 -21.93 -23.56 -50.33
N LEU A 94 -21.07 -23.96 -51.27
CA LEU A 94 -20.87 -25.38 -51.60
C LEU A 94 -19.87 -26.03 -50.63
N ALA A 95 -20.09 -27.32 -50.34
CA ALA A 95 -19.21 -28.11 -49.47
C ALA A 95 -17.90 -28.55 -50.16
N GLY A 96 -17.79 -28.39 -51.47
CA GLY A 96 -16.60 -28.74 -52.26
C GLY A 96 -16.76 -28.41 -53.74
N ASN A 97 -15.73 -28.69 -54.53
CA ASN A 97 -15.72 -28.47 -55.98
C ASN A 97 -16.74 -29.36 -56.71
N LEU A 98 -17.26 -28.88 -57.83
CA LEU A 98 -18.18 -29.59 -58.71
C LEU A 98 -17.42 -30.57 -59.62
N ARG A 99 -18.13 -31.53 -60.22
CA ARG A 99 -17.56 -32.50 -61.17
C ARG A 99 -17.47 -31.89 -62.57
N TYR A 100 -16.43 -32.20 -63.35
CA TYR A 100 -16.30 -31.77 -64.75
C TYR A 100 -17.44 -32.31 -65.64
N GLY A 101 -17.82 -31.55 -66.67
CA GLY A 101 -18.78 -31.92 -67.71
C GLY A 101 -20.16 -32.32 -67.20
N THR A 102 -20.50 -31.95 -65.96
CA THR A 102 -21.69 -32.43 -65.24
C THR A 102 -22.72 -31.32 -65.19
N ARG A 103 -23.97 -31.64 -65.54
CA ARG A 103 -25.11 -30.72 -65.44
C ARG A 103 -25.71 -30.79 -64.03
N TYR A 104 -25.65 -29.70 -63.28
CA TYR A 104 -26.26 -29.56 -61.96
C TYR A 104 -27.60 -28.84 -62.04
N THR A 105 -28.58 -29.25 -61.22
CA THR A 105 -29.88 -28.60 -61.04
C THR A 105 -30.05 -28.20 -59.58
N VAL A 106 -30.27 -26.91 -59.34
CA VAL A 106 -30.59 -26.34 -58.03
C VAL A 106 -32.11 -26.16 -57.93
N THR A 107 -32.70 -26.59 -56.83
CA THR A 107 -34.14 -26.49 -56.60
C THR A 107 -34.44 -25.75 -55.30
N ILE A 108 -35.32 -24.74 -55.38
CA ILE A 108 -35.85 -23.99 -54.23
C ILE A 108 -37.34 -24.28 -54.12
N ALA A 109 -37.72 -24.91 -53.02
CA ALA A 109 -39.06 -25.41 -52.81
C ALA A 109 -40.09 -24.26 -52.66
N ARG A 110 -41.30 -24.45 -53.17
CA ARG A 110 -42.40 -23.45 -53.13
C ARG A 110 -42.72 -22.92 -51.72
N GLN A 111 -42.40 -23.67 -50.68
CA GLN A 111 -42.74 -23.37 -49.29
C GLN A 111 -41.93 -22.22 -48.68
N VAL A 112 -40.86 -21.75 -49.34
CA VAL A 112 -40.09 -20.57 -48.89
C VAL A 112 -40.95 -19.30 -48.98
N ARG A 113 -40.68 -18.34 -48.08
CA ARG A 113 -41.53 -17.17 -47.84
C ARG A 113 -40.76 -15.86 -47.76
N ASP A 114 -41.46 -14.76 -48.02
CA ASP A 114 -41.01 -13.43 -47.61
C ASP A 114 -41.27 -13.15 -46.13
N ILE A 115 -40.72 -12.03 -45.64
CA ILE A 115 -40.95 -11.53 -44.28
C ILE A 115 -42.41 -11.13 -44.01
N LEU A 116 -43.24 -11.01 -45.06
CA LEU A 116 -44.68 -10.78 -44.97
C LEU A 116 -45.49 -12.10 -45.00
N ASN A 117 -44.80 -13.24 -44.94
CA ASN A 117 -45.34 -14.60 -44.90
C ASN A 117 -45.99 -15.12 -46.21
N SER A 118 -45.79 -14.43 -47.33
CA SER A 118 -46.21 -14.85 -48.68
C SER A 118 -45.28 -15.96 -49.21
N ARG A 119 -45.85 -17.07 -49.71
CA ARG A 119 -45.08 -18.17 -50.30
C ARG A 119 -44.78 -17.90 -51.77
N MET A 120 -43.70 -18.49 -52.29
CA MET A 120 -43.45 -18.51 -53.73
C MET A 120 -44.64 -19.10 -54.52
N ALA A 121 -44.82 -18.59 -55.75
CA ALA A 121 -45.90 -19.05 -56.64
C ALA A 121 -45.71 -20.51 -57.09
N GLY A 122 -44.47 -20.97 -57.15
CA GLY A 122 -44.08 -22.32 -57.58
C GLY A 122 -42.72 -22.70 -57.00
N GLU A 123 -42.34 -23.96 -57.18
CA GLU A 123 -40.94 -24.36 -57.02
C GLU A 123 -40.12 -23.69 -58.13
N TYR A 124 -38.93 -23.22 -57.78
CA TYR A 124 -38.01 -22.64 -58.74
C TYR A 124 -36.80 -23.54 -58.89
N SER A 125 -36.47 -23.91 -60.14
CA SER A 125 -35.25 -24.65 -60.43
C SER A 125 -34.47 -23.99 -61.57
N PHE A 126 -33.15 -24.02 -61.44
CA PHE A 126 -32.23 -23.63 -62.50
C PHE A 126 -31.12 -24.67 -62.60
N SER A 127 -30.50 -24.75 -63.77
CA SER A 127 -29.45 -25.73 -64.04
C SER A 127 -28.29 -25.10 -64.79
N PHE A 128 -27.09 -25.66 -64.64
CA PHE A 128 -25.89 -25.24 -65.35
C PHE A 128 -24.96 -26.45 -65.56
N THR A 129 -24.07 -26.39 -66.54
CA THR A 129 -23.13 -27.46 -66.88
C THR A 129 -21.71 -26.99 -66.67
N THR A 130 -20.93 -27.74 -65.89
CA THR A 130 -19.51 -27.43 -65.65
C THR A 130 -18.64 -27.71 -66.88
N SER A 131 -17.46 -27.10 -66.94
CA SER A 131 -16.51 -27.29 -68.04
C SER A 131 -16.18 -28.75 -68.30
N ALA A 132 -16.04 -29.13 -69.57
CA ALA A 132 -15.54 -30.45 -69.96
C ALA A 132 -14.07 -30.62 -69.53
N ARG A 133 -13.65 -31.86 -69.28
CA ARG A 133 -12.26 -32.16 -68.91
C ARG A 133 -11.32 -31.82 -70.09
N PRO A 134 -10.18 -31.14 -69.87
CA PRO A 134 -9.17 -30.94 -70.93
C PRO A 134 -8.45 -32.26 -71.25
N ASP A 135 -8.47 -32.70 -72.51
CA ASP A 135 -8.00 -34.03 -72.98
C ASP A 135 -6.54 -34.06 -73.51
N ASP A 136 -5.64 -33.16 -73.07
CA ASP A 136 -4.25 -33.08 -73.59
C ASP A 136 -3.16 -33.50 -72.58
N ASP A 137 -3.52 -34.04 -71.41
CA ASP A 137 -2.53 -34.43 -70.40
C ASP A 137 -1.99 -35.85 -70.63
N THR A 138 -0.71 -35.95 -70.97
CA THR A 138 0.03 -37.22 -71.14
C THR A 138 1.04 -37.47 -70.02
N THR A 139 1.05 -36.65 -68.97
CA THR A 139 2.02 -36.73 -67.87
C THR A 139 1.58 -37.82 -66.90
N SER A 140 2.49 -38.71 -66.48
CA SER A 140 2.15 -39.68 -65.44
C SER A 140 2.23 -39.05 -64.05
N PRO A 141 1.28 -39.34 -63.14
CA PRO A 141 1.33 -38.82 -61.78
C PRO A 141 2.55 -39.34 -61.04
N VAL A 142 3.11 -38.53 -60.13
CA VAL A 142 4.18 -38.92 -59.19
C VAL A 142 3.80 -38.59 -57.75
N VAL A 143 4.25 -39.38 -56.78
CA VAL A 143 4.07 -39.06 -55.35
C VAL A 143 5.09 -37.98 -54.97
N THR A 144 4.59 -36.81 -54.53
CA THR A 144 5.41 -35.65 -54.18
C THR A 144 5.71 -35.55 -52.68
N SER A 145 4.85 -36.12 -51.84
CA SER A 145 5.07 -36.20 -50.38
C SER A 145 4.34 -37.38 -49.75
N THR A 146 4.83 -37.82 -48.59
CA THR A 146 4.23 -38.90 -47.80
C THR A 146 4.12 -38.51 -46.33
N SER A 147 3.09 -39.01 -45.66
CA SER A 147 2.95 -38.98 -44.21
C SER A 147 2.59 -40.39 -43.73
N PRO A 148 3.33 -41.01 -42.82
CA PRO A 148 4.62 -40.57 -42.30
C PRO A 148 5.67 -40.39 -43.40
N LEU A 149 6.68 -39.56 -43.14
CA LEU A 149 7.83 -39.40 -44.03
C LEU A 149 8.59 -40.73 -44.16
N GLY A 150 9.19 -40.99 -45.33
CA GLY A 150 10.03 -42.16 -45.55
C GLY A 150 11.17 -42.24 -44.53
N GLY A 151 11.25 -43.35 -43.79
CA GLY A 151 12.22 -43.60 -42.73
C GLY A 151 11.83 -43.05 -41.35
N ALA A 152 10.62 -42.50 -41.17
CA ALA A 152 10.18 -41.97 -39.88
C ALA A 152 10.14 -43.06 -38.79
N ALA A 153 10.66 -42.74 -37.60
CA ALA A 153 10.55 -43.53 -36.38
C ALA A 153 9.49 -42.94 -35.45
N ASP A 154 9.09 -43.70 -34.42
CA ASP A 154 8.14 -43.29 -33.38
C ASP A 154 6.78 -42.81 -33.90
N VAL A 155 6.34 -43.38 -35.02
CA VAL A 155 5.03 -43.08 -35.61
C VAL A 155 3.93 -43.62 -34.69
N ALA A 156 2.95 -42.78 -34.35
CA ALA A 156 1.82 -43.19 -33.52
C ALA A 156 1.06 -44.38 -34.14
N LEU A 157 0.53 -45.27 -33.31
CA LEU A 157 -0.18 -46.48 -33.77
C LEU A 157 -1.46 -46.18 -34.56
N THR A 158 -1.93 -44.93 -34.47
CA THR A 158 -3.12 -44.38 -35.13
C THR A 158 -2.79 -43.45 -36.29
N ALA A 159 -1.50 -43.24 -36.60
CA ALA A 159 -1.09 -42.22 -37.57
C ALA A 159 -1.72 -42.49 -38.96
N PRO A 160 -2.34 -41.47 -39.59
CA PRO A 160 -2.89 -41.63 -40.92
C PRO A 160 -1.75 -41.82 -41.94
N VAL A 161 -1.91 -42.79 -42.84
CA VAL A 161 -0.96 -43.03 -43.93
C VAL A 161 -1.43 -42.27 -45.16
N ALA A 162 -0.83 -41.12 -45.45
CA ALA A 162 -1.18 -40.25 -46.55
C ALA A 162 -0.07 -40.14 -47.62
N MET A 163 -0.48 -39.93 -48.87
CA MET A 163 0.40 -39.63 -50.00
C MET A 163 -0.23 -38.54 -50.87
N THR A 164 0.56 -37.55 -51.26
CA THR A 164 0.12 -36.49 -52.16
C THR A 164 0.75 -36.71 -53.53
N PHE A 165 -0.07 -36.66 -54.58
CA PHE A 165 0.34 -36.80 -55.97
C PHE A 165 0.64 -35.43 -56.61
N SER A 166 1.42 -35.42 -57.69
CA SER A 166 1.75 -34.22 -58.47
C SER A 166 0.53 -33.54 -59.11
N GLU A 167 -0.56 -34.28 -59.22
CA GLU A 167 -1.76 -33.90 -59.97
C GLU A 167 -3.01 -34.60 -59.40
N VAL A 168 -4.17 -34.24 -59.95
CA VAL A 168 -5.47 -34.73 -59.49
C VAL A 168 -5.68 -36.16 -59.97
N MET A 169 -5.95 -37.08 -59.04
CA MET A 169 -6.12 -38.51 -59.31
C MET A 169 -7.55 -38.88 -59.72
N ASP A 170 -7.72 -39.95 -60.50
CA ASP A 170 -9.03 -40.56 -60.74
C ASP A 170 -9.46 -41.35 -59.48
N PRO A 171 -10.53 -40.90 -58.77
CA PRO A 171 -11.00 -41.56 -57.56
C PRO A 171 -11.33 -43.04 -57.75
N ALA A 172 -11.71 -43.48 -58.96
CA ALA A 172 -12.03 -44.88 -59.23
C ALA A 172 -10.81 -45.81 -59.14
N THR A 173 -9.59 -45.27 -59.29
CA THR A 173 -8.35 -46.04 -59.25
C THR A 173 -7.66 -46.01 -57.88
N ILE A 174 -8.09 -45.13 -56.98
CA ILE A 174 -7.58 -45.00 -55.61
C ILE A 174 -8.30 -46.01 -54.72
N THR A 175 -7.78 -47.24 -54.70
CA THR A 175 -8.39 -48.38 -53.98
C THR A 175 -7.37 -49.08 -53.07
N PRO A 176 -7.82 -49.82 -52.04
CA PRO A 176 -6.95 -50.64 -51.21
C PRO A 176 -6.21 -51.76 -51.97
N ALA A 177 -6.61 -52.06 -53.22
CA ALA A 177 -5.87 -52.99 -54.08
C ALA A 177 -4.63 -52.34 -54.69
N ASN A 178 -4.69 -51.02 -54.97
CA ASN A 178 -3.62 -50.27 -55.60
C ASN A 178 -2.69 -49.58 -54.60
N ILE A 179 -3.14 -49.35 -53.36
CA ILE A 179 -2.37 -48.76 -52.26
C ILE A 179 -2.43 -49.72 -51.08
N THR A 180 -1.30 -50.37 -50.79
CA THR A 180 -1.19 -51.42 -49.76
C THR A 180 -0.19 -51.05 -48.68
N VAL A 181 -0.43 -51.53 -47.46
CA VAL A 181 0.49 -51.44 -46.33
C VAL A 181 0.94 -52.84 -45.94
N SER A 182 2.25 -53.04 -45.74
CA SER A 182 2.84 -54.34 -45.44
C SER A 182 2.34 -54.95 -44.12
N ASN A 183 2.74 -56.19 -43.84
CA ASN A 183 2.34 -56.94 -42.63
C ASN A 183 0.83 -57.22 -42.54
N GLY A 184 0.14 -57.28 -43.67
CA GLY A 184 -1.27 -57.68 -43.74
C GLY A 184 -2.26 -56.64 -43.19
N VAL A 185 -1.86 -55.37 -43.07
CA VAL A 185 -2.74 -54.31 -42.60
C VAL A 185 -3.84 -54.04 -43.63
N THR A 186 -5.10 -54.29 -43.24
CA THR A 186 -6.27 -53.94 -44.04
C THR A 186 -6.79 -52.56 -43.66
N GLY A 187 -7.29 -51.79 -44.63
CA GLY A 187 -7.84 -50.45 -44.39
C GLY A 187 -8.64 -49.94 -45.58
N SER A 188 -9.26 -48.78 -45.40
CA SER A 188 -9.93 -48.03 -46.45
C SER A 188 -9.02 -46.96 -47.01
N VAL A 189 -9.14 -46.65 -48.31
CA VAL A 189 -8.43 -45.52 -48.93
C VAL A 189 -9.45 -44.50 -49.41
N ALA A 190 -9.23 -43.23 -49.09
CA ALA A 190 -10.04 -42.12 -49.57
C ALA A 190 -9.15 -41.03 -50.15
N LEU A 191 -9.64 -40.40 -51.23
CA LEU A 191 -9.02 -39.22 -51.82
C LEU A 191 -9.64 -37.96 -51.20
N ASP A 192 -8.82 -36.96 -50.89
CA ASP A 192 -9.26 -35.70 -50.30
C ASP A 192 -10.07 -34.83 -51.29
N SER A 193 -10.64 -33.74 -50.78
CA SER A 193 -11.45 -32.82 -51.60
C SER A 193 -10.66 -32.11 -52.70
N SER A 194 -9.33 -32.00 -52.56
CA SER A 194 -8.45 -31.48 -53.61
C SER A 194 -8.24 -32.48 -54.76
N GLY A 195 -8.55 -33.75 -54.52
CA GLY A 195 -8.35 -34.84 -55.47
C GLY A 195 -6.87 -35.24 -55.64
N ARG A 196 -5.96 -34.75 -54.79
CA ARG A 196 -4.51 -35.00 -54.93
C ARG A 196 -3.91 -35.79 -53.79
N THR A 197 -4.57 -35.88 -52.64
CA THR A 197 -4.03 -36.57 -51.46
C THR A 197 -4.87 -37.79 -51.14
N ALA A 198 -4.28 -38.98 -51.25
CA ALA A 198 -4.92 -40.22 -50.84
C ALA A 198 -4.50 -40.55 -49.40
N VAL A 199 -5.48 -40.89 -48.56
CA VAL A 199 -5.28 -41.31 -47.16
C VAL A 199 -5.76 -42.75 -47.01
N PHE A 200 -4.83 -43.62 -46.61
CA PHE A 200 -5.11 -44.98 -46.16
C PHE A 200 -5.36 -44.96 -44.65
N THR A 201 -6.54 -45.43 -44.24
CA THR A 201 -6.96 -45.55 -42.84
C THR A 201 -7.01 -47.03 -42.46
N PRO A 202 -6.09 -47.52 -41.61
CA PRO A 202 -6.12 -48.90 -41.11
C PRO A 202 -7.43 -49.20 -40.36
N HIS A 203 -7.99 -50.41 -40.54
CA HIS A 203 -9.18 -50.86 -39.77
C HIS A 203 -8.87 -51.22 -38.31
N SER A 204 -7.59 -51.33 -37.96
CA SER A 204 -7.11 -51.62 -36.61
C SER A 204 -5.80 -50.88 -36.40
N TYR A 205 -5.47 -50.59 -35.15
CA TYR A 205 -4.21 -49.94 -34.81
C TYR A 205 -3.01 -50.73 -35.32
N LEU A 206 -2.01 -49.99 -35.78
CA LEU A 206 -0.74 -50.58 -36.16
C LEU A 206 -0.07 -51.18 -34.91
N ALA A 207 0.64 -52.29 -35.07
CA ALA A 207 1.39 -52.91 -33.99
C ALA A 207 2.54 -51.98 -33.56
N SER A 208 2.84 -51.93 -32.27
CA SER A 208 3.95 -51.12 -31.74
C SER A 208 5.31 -51.64 -32.17
N ASN A 209 6.32 -50.76 -32.19
CA ASN A 209 7.71 -51.06 -32.54
C ASN A 209 7.93 -51.77 -33.89
N THR A 210 6.97 -51.66 -34.81
CA THR A 210 6.89 -52.47 -36.04
C THR A 210 7.16 -51.60 -37.27
N GLY A 211 7.99 -52.10 -38.19
CA GLY A 211 8.27 -51.46 -39.46
C GLY A 211 7.19 -51.77 -40.50
N TYR A 212 6.63 -50.74 -41.13
CA TYR A 212 5.63 -50.82 -42.19
C TYR A 212 6.19 -50.24 -43.49
N THR A 213 5.88 -50.88 -44.61
CA THR A 213 6.16 -50.39 -45.96
C THR A 213 4.83 -50.16 -46.68
N VAL A 214 4.64 -48.96 -47.21
CA VAL A 214 3.48 -48.58 -48.02
C VAL A 214 3.88 -48.69 -49.48
N THR A 215 3.02 -49.28 -50.31
CA THR A 215 3.25 -49.46 -51.75
C THR A 215 2.08 -48.92 -52.55
N VAL A 216 2.36 -47.97 -53.44
CA VAL A 216 1.45 -47.47 -54.46
C VAL A 216 1.80 -48.12 -55.78
N SER A 217 0.89 -48.90 -56.33
CA SER A 217 1.07 -49.61 -57.60
C SER A 217 0.87 -48.71 -58.81
N THR A 218 1.30 -49.18 -59.99
CA THR A 218 1.01 -48.54 -61.28
C THR A 218 -0.48 -48.61 -61.69
N GLY A 219 -1.33 -49.22 -60.86
CA GLY A 219 -2.78 -49.26 -61.08
C GLY A 219 -3.48 -47.95 -60.76
N VAL A 220 -2.84 -47.02 -60.02
CA VAL A 220 -3.39 -45.67 -59.80
C VAL A 220 -3.21 -44.82 -61.05
N ARG A 221 -4.24 -44.03 -61.39
CA ARG A 221 -4.23 -43.14 -62.56
C ARG A 221 -4.59 -41.73 -62.16
N ASP A 222 -4.03 -40.77 -62.89
CA ASP A 222 -4.48 -39.39 -62.81
C ASP A 222 -5.90 -39.27 -63.36
N SER A 223 -6.43 -38.06 -63.27
CA SER A 223 -7.68 -37.71 -63.89
C SER A 223 -7.66 -38.02 -65.41
N ALA A 224 -6.68 -37.54 -66.18
CA ALA A 224 -6.62 -37.75 -67.63
C ALA A 224 -6.48 -39.23 -68.08
N GLY A 225 -6.21 -40.15 -67.17
CA GLY A 225 -6.10 -41.59 -67.39
C GLY A 225 -4.66 -42.11 -67.45
N ASN A 226 -3.63 -41.27 -67.24
CA ASN A 226 -2.25 -41.75 -67.23
C ASN A 226 -1.96 -42.49 -65.93
N ALA A 227 -1.29 -43.64 -66.05
CA ALA A 227 -0.92 -44.47 -64.91
C ALA A 227 0.36 -43.96 -64.24
N LEU A 228 0.49 -44.18 -62.93
CA LEU A 228 1.76 -43.98 -62.22
C LEU A 228 2.88 -44.77 -62.93
N ALA A 229 3.97 -44.09 -63.29
CA ALA A 229 4.99 -44.64 -64.19
C ALA A 229 5.73 -45.88 -63.64
N SER A 230 5.93 -45.94 -62.32
CA SER A 230 6.51 -47.08 -61.61
C SER A 230 5.94 -47.17 -60.18
N PRO A 231 5.89 -48.35 -59.57
CA PRO A 231 5.42 -48.47 -58.19
C PRO A 231 6.26 -47.60 -57.25
N PHE A 232 5.60 -46.86 -56.36
CA PHE A 232 6.26 -46.02 -55.36
C PHE A 232 6.10 -46.64 -53.98
N SER A 233 7.19 -46.73 -53.23
CA SER A 233 7.15 -47.30 -51.88
C SER A 233 8.02 -46.53 -50.90
N TRP A 234 7.53 -46.38 -49.66
CA TRP A 234 8.30 -45.85 -48.53
C TRP A 234 7.99 -46.67 -47.28
N ASN A 235 8.86 -46.56 -46.28
CA ASN A 235 8.70 -47.25 -45.00
C ASN A 235 8.68 -46.28 -43.82
N PHE A 236 8.13 -46.72 -42.70
CA PHE A 236 8.17 -46.05 -41.40
C PHE A 236 8.11 -47.09 -40.27
N ARG A 237 8.42 -46.69 -39.03
CA ARG A 237 8.36 -47.54 -37.84
C ARG A 237 7.49 -46.92 -36.76
N THR A 238 6.62 -47.72 -36.16
CA THR A 238 5.73 -47.28 -35.07
C THR A 238 6.43 -47.16 -33.73
N ILE A 239 5.88 -46.33 -32.84
CA ILE A 239 6.40 -46.05 -31.49
C ILE A 239 6.58 -47.31 -30.64
N ASN A 240 7.60 -47.29 -29.78
CA ASN A 240 7.79 -48.29 -28.72
C ASN A 240 6.62 -48.25 -27.72
N PRO A 241 6.19 -49.39 -27.14
CA PRO A 241 5.18 -49.38 -26.09
C PRO A 241 5.70 -48.63 -24.85
N ASP A 242 4.88 -47.71 -24.34
CA ASP A 242 5.15 -47.00 -23.10
C ASP A 242 4.96 -47.95 -21.91
N ASN A 243 6.02 -48.12 -21.12
CA ASN A 243 6.04 -48.96 -19.91
C ASN A 243 6.40 -48.13 -18.66
N ILE A 244 6.39 -46.80 -18.74
CA ILE A 244 6.71 -45.93 -17.62
C ILE A 244 5.41 -45.67 -16.85
N PRO A 245 5.29 -46.08 -15.58
CA PRO A 245 4.07 -45.81 -14.81
C PRO A 245 3.97 -44.33 -14.43
N PRO A 246 2.74 -43.77 -14.38
CA PRO A 246 2.56 -42.38 -14.00
C PRO A 246 2.94 -42.13 -12.53
N THR A 247 3.45 -40.92 -12.27
CA THR A 247 3.77 -40.42 -10.92
C THR A 247 3.18 -39.04 -10.71
N VAL A 248 2.96 -38.63 -9.45
CA VAL A 248 2.52 -37.27 -9.12
C VAL A 248 3.75 -36.39 -8.90
N THR A 249 3.91 -35.37 -9.73
CA THR A 249 5.06 -34.46 -9.75
C THR A 249 4.84 -33.23 -8.86
N ILE A 250 3.62 -32.69 -8.86
CA ILE A 250 3.23 -31.50 -8.09
C ILE A 250 1.91 -31.77 -7.38
N VAL A 251 1.80 -31.25 -6.16
CA VAL A 251 0.53 -31.22 -5.40
C VAL A 251 0.25 -29.80 -4.94
N THR A 252 -1.03 -29.45 -4.89
CA THR A 252 -1.51 -28.21 -4.30
C THR A 252 -2.69 -28.53 -3.38
N PRO A 253 -2.72 -28.06 -2.12
CA PRO A 253 -1.64 -27.37 -1.42
C PRO A 253 -0.36 -28.21 -1.37
N VAL A 254 0.80 -27.55 -1.30
CA VAL A 254 2.08 -28.25 -1.16
C VAL A 254 2.08 -29.07 0.13
N ALA A 255 2.86 -30.14 0.18
CA ALA A 255 2.88 -31.03 1.34
C ALA A 255 3.26 -30.28 2.62
N ASN A 256 2.45 -30.46 3.66
CA ASN A 256 2.52 -29.80 4.97
C ASN A 256 2.25 -28.29 4.96
N ALA A 257 1.64 -27.74 3.90
CA ALA A 257 1.22 -26.34 3.88
C ALA A 257 0.29 -26.01 5.05
N THR A 258 0.52 -24.88 5.71
CA THR A 258 -0.37 -24.26 6.70
C THR A 258 -1.10 -23.07 6.08
N ASP A 259 -2.14 -22.57 6.76
CA ASP A 259 -2.96 -21.44 6.30
C ASP A 259 -3.59 -21.55 4.91
N VAL A 260 -3.89 -22.79 4.52
CA VAL A 260 -4.56 -23.07 3.25
C VAL A 260 -5.98 -22.51 3.27
N ALA A 261 -6.38 -21.76 2.23
CA ALA A 261 -7.73 -21.23 2.14
C ALA A 261 -8.79 -22.35 2.21
N VAL A 262 -9.88 -22.12 2.96
CA VAL A 262 -10.94 -23.13 3.15
C VAL A 262 -11.71 -23.47 1.88
N ASP A 263 -11.63 -22.62 0.87
CA ASP A 263 -12.19 -22.77 -0.48
C ASP A 263 -11.13 -23.22 -1.50
N THR A 264 -9.93 -23.62 -1.06
CA THR A 264 -8.89 -24.09 -1.97
C THR A 264 -9.34 -25.31 -2.75
N SER A 265 -8.93 -25.38 -4.02
CA SER A 265 -9.02 -26.61 -4.82
C SER A 265 -7.76 -27.45 -4.59
N ILE A 266 -7.94 -28.76 -4.42
CA ILE A 266 -6.85 -29.68 -4.12
C ILE A 266 -6.42 -30.34 -5.43
N LEU A 267 -5.17 -30.13 -5.85
CA LEU A 267 -4.66 -30.48 -7.18
C LEU A 267 -3.54 -31.51 -7.08
N ALA A 268 -3.43 -32.36 -8.10
CA ALA A 268 -2.28 -33.23 -8.34
C ALA A 268 -1.93 -33.18 -9.84
N VAL A 269 -0.68 -32.86 -10.16
CA VAL A 269 -0.14 -32.90 -11.52
C VAL A 269 0.63 -34.21 -11.71
N PHE A 270 0.34 -34.91 -12.80
CA PHE A 270 1.00 -36.18 -13.14
C PHE A 270 2.21 -35.97 -14.05
N SER A 271 3.12 -36.95 -14.08
CA SER A 271 4.29 -36.97 -14.96
C SER A 271 3.93 -37.12 -16.43
N GLU A 272 2.69 -37.53 -16.73
CA GLU A 272 2.19 -37.86 -18.07
C GLU A 272 0.66 -37.89 -18.11
N ALA A 273 0.10 -38.13 -19.30
CA ALA A 273 -1.34 -38.19 -19.53
C ALA A 273 -1.98 -39.42 -18.89
N ILE A 274 -3.06 -39.20 -18.14
CA ILE A 274 -3.82 -40.21 -17.41
C ILE A 274 -5.09 -40.56 -18.18
N ASP A 275 -5.48 -41.85 -18.19
CA ASP A 275 -6.80 -42.28 -18.65
C ASP A 275 -7.86 -41.65 -17.72
N PRO A 276 -8.67 -40.69 -18.22
CA PRO A 276 -9.63 -39.96 -17.39
C PRO A 276 -10.66 -40.87 -16.73
N THR A 277 -10.90 -42.08 -17.28
CA THR A 277 -11.84 -43.05 -16.70
C THR A 277 -11.34 -43.66 -15.39
N THR A 278 -10.04 -43.53 -15.09
CA THR A 278 -9.43 -44.04 -13.85
C THR A 278 -9.34 -42.98 -12.75
N ILE A 279 -9.60 -41.70 -13.06
CA ILE A 279 -9.64 -40.60 -12.10
C ILE A 279 -11.08 -40.42 -11.60
N SER A 280 -11.29 -40.63 -10.30
CA SER A 280 -12.58 -40.43 -9.65
C SER A 280 -12.38 -40.05 -8.18
N THR A 281 -13.48 -39.80 -7.46
CA THR A 281 -13.46 -39.60 -6.00
C THR A 281 -13.03 -40.85 -5.21
N GLU A 282 -12.98 -42.03 -5.85
CA GLU A 282 -12.44 -43.25 -5.25
C GLU A 282 -10.91 -43.36 -5.40
N THR A 283 -10.34 -42.67 -6.39
CA THR A 283 -8.90 -42.72 -6.67
C THR A 283 -8.16 -41.43 -6.29
N PHE A 284 -8.87 -40.31 -6.12
CA PHE A 284 -8.39 -39.07 -5.51
C PHE A 284 -9.27 -38.74 -4.28
N ILE A 285 -8.75 -39.07 -3.11
CA ILE A 285 -9.47 -39.04 -1.83
C ILE A 285 -8.93 -37.91 -0.95
N VAL A 286 -9.81 -37.13 -0.34
CA VAL A 286 -9.47 -36.18 0.73
C VAL A 286 -10.17 -36.63 2.01
N ASN A 287 -9.41 -36.96 3.05
CA ASN A 287 -9.95 -37.63 4.23
C ASN A 287 -11.02 -36.78 4.93
N GLY A 288 -12.22 -37.35 5.11
CA GLY A 288 -13.35 -36.68 5.77
C GLY A 288 -14.03 -35.59 4.95
N VAL A 289 -13.71 -35.44 3.66
CA VAL A 289 -14.24 -34.38 2.79
C VAL A 289 -14.94 -34.99 1.57
N THR A 290 -16.18 -34.60 1.32
CA THR A 290 -16.89 -34.94 0.07
C THR A 290 -16.61 -33.89 -1.01
N GLY A 291 -16.51 -34.30 -2.27
CA GLY A 291 -16.13 -33.44 -3.39
C GLY A 291 -16.40 -34.07 -4.75
N SER A 292 -16.07 -33.34 -5.81
CA SER A 292 -16.03 -33.81 -7.18
C SER A 292 -14.59 -33.80 -7.70
N VAL A 293 -14.26 -34.70 -8.62
CA VAL A 293 -12.94 -34.74 -9.26
C VAL A 293 -13.07 -34.42 -10.75
N SER A 294 -12.20 -33.56 -11.26
CA SER A 294 -12.01 -33.30 -12.69
C SER A 294 -10.56 -33.56 -13.10
N TYR A 295 -10.33 -33.80 -14.39
CA TYR A 295 -8.99 -33.97 -14.95
C TYR A 295 -8.85 -33.14 -16.22
N ASP A 296 -7.79 -32.33 -16.27
CA ASP A 296 -7.38 -31.58 -17.45
C ASP A 296 -6.22 -32.29 -18.14
N ALA A 297 -6.52 -32.91 -19.29
CA ALA A 297 -5.55 -33.65 -20.08
C ALA A 297 -4.47 -32.75 -20.73
N ALA A 298 -4.71 -31.45 -20.88
CA ALA A 298 -3.72 -30.53 -21.46
C ALA A 298 -2.59 -30.21 -20.46
N THR A 299 -2.92 -30.18 -19.17
CA THR A 299 -1.99 -29.82 -18.09
C THR A 299 -1.60 -31.00 -17.19
N PHE A 300 -2.14 -32.19 -17.48
CA PHE A 300 -2.02 -33.40 -16.65
C PHE A 300 -2.46 -33.19 -15.20
N THR A 301 -3.44 -32.32 -14.97
CA THR A 301 -3.85 -31.90 -13.63
C THR A 301 -5.18 -32.53 -13.25
N ALA A 302 -5.21 -33.33 -12.18
CA ALA A 302 -6.45 -33.70 -11.50
C ALA A 302 -6.78 -32.68 -10.41
N THR A 303 -8.05 -32.28 -10.34
CA THR A 303 -8.58 -31.34 -9.35
C THR A 303 -9.67 -32.00 -8.52
N PHE A 304 -9.50 -32.05 -7.21
CA PHE A 304 -10.55 -32.36 -6.26
C PHE A 304 -11.15 -31.04 -5.74
N THR A 305 -12.44 -30.84 -5.99
CA THR A 305 -13.21 -29.68 -5.54
C THR A 305 -14.15 -30.11 -4.41
N PRO A 306 -13.94 -29.67 -3.16
CA PRO A 306 -14.85 -29.95 -2.05
C PRO A 306 -16.27 -29.46 -2.33
N THR A 307 -17.30 -30.23 -1.95
CA THR A 307 -18.73 -29.82 -2.12
C THR A 307 -19.14 -28.70 -1.17
N ALA A 308 -18.39 -28.50 -0.09
CA ALA A 308 -18.53 -27.40 0.86
C ALA A 308 -17.13 -26.92 1.25
N ALA A 309 -17.02 -25.66 1.68
CA ALA A 309 -15.76 -25.13 2.20
C ALA A 309 -15.23 -26.03 3.33
N LEU A 310 -13.91 -26.23 3.32
CA LEU A 310 -13.21 -26.97 4.37
C LEU A 310 -13.37 -26.27 5.73
N SER A 311 -13.25 -27.02 6.80
CA SER A 311 -13.28 -26.46 8.17
C SER A 311 -12.00 -25.66 8.42
N TYR A 312 -12.09 -24.57 9.17
CA TYR A 312 -10.93 -23.75 9.53
C TYR A 312 -9.99 -24.47 10.52
N ALA A 313 -8.71 -24.12 10.52
CA ALA A 313 -7.66 -24.66 11.41
C ALA A 313 -7.60 -26.20 11.46
N THR A 314 -8.00 -26.86 10.37
CA THR A 314 -8.19 -28.31 10.31
C THR A 314 -7.15 -28.93 9.39
N GLY A 315 -6.46 -29.96 9.88
CA GLY A 315 -5.54 -30.77 9.09
C GLY A 315 -6.29 -31.75 8.19
N TYR A 316 -6.00 -31.71 6.89
CA TYR A 316 -6.53 -32.63 5.88
C TYR A 316 -5.40 -33.43 5.26
N THR A 317 -5.71 -34.67 4.86
CA THR A 317 -4.79 -35.52 4.08
C THR A 317 -5.46 -35.90 2.76
N ALA A 318 -4.81 -35.54 1.67
CA ALA A 318 -5.18 -35.93 0.32
C ALA A 318 -4.36 -37.14 -0.13
N THR A 319 -4.98 -38.04 -0.89
CA THR A 319 -4.38 -39.29 -1.37
C THR A 319 -4.80 -39.59 -2.81
N ILE A 320 -3.81 -39.79 -3.68
CA ILE A 320 -3.97 -40.44 -4.98
C ILE A 320 -3.62 -41.92 -4.81
N SER A 321 -4.57 -42.80 -5.12
CA SER A 321 -4.41 -44.25 -5.00
C SER A 321 -3.63 -44.87 -6.17
N THR A 322 -3.28 -46.15 -6.05
CA THR A 322 -2.68 -46.94 -7.15
C THR A 322 -3.68 -47.33 -8.25
N GLY A 323 -4.95 -46.90 -8.15
CA GLY A 323 -5.99 -47.17 -9.17
C GLY A 323 -5.87 -46.34 -10.44
N ILE A 324 -5.05 -45.28 -10.43
CA ILE A 324 -4.79 -44.40 -11.58
C ILE A 324 -3.93 -45.12 -12.64
N ARG A 325 -4.31 -45.00 -13.92
CA ARG A 325 -3.56 -45.54 -15.07
C ARG A 325 -3.30 -44.49 -16.14
N ASP A 326 -2.15 -44.55 -16.80
CA ASP A 326 -1.88 -43.72 -17.97
C ASP A 326 -2.67 -44.18 -19.22
N MET A 327 -2.52 -43.44 -20.32
CA MET A 327 -3.15 -43.75 -21.61
C MET A 327 -2.64 -45.06 -22.25
N ALA A 328 -1.50 -45.58 -21.80
CA ALA A 328 -0.93 -46.87 -22.22
C ALA A 328 -1.35 -48.05 -21.32
N GLY A 329 -2.09 -47.77 -20.23
CA GLY A 329 -2.61 -48.74 -19.28
C GLY A 329 -1.68 -49.04 -18.09
N ASN A 330 -0.52 -48.39 -17.96
CA ASN A 330 0.35 -48.60 -16.81
C ASN A 330 -0.25 -47.95 -15.56
N GLY A 331 -0.33 -48.69 -14.45
CA GLY A 331 -0.90 -48.20 -13.19
C GLY A 331 0.16 -47.60 -12.27
N MET A 332 -0.21 -46.57 -11.48
CA MET A 332 0.67 -46.00 -10.46
C MET A 332 1.25 -47.09 -9.53
N THR A 333 2.56 -47.08 -9.34
CA THR A 333 3.25 -48.12 -8.54
C THR A 333 3.12 -47.92 -7.03
N ARG A 334 2.85 -46.69 -6.58
CA ARG A 334 2.63 -46.33 -5.17
C ARG A 334 1.58 -45.22 -5.08
N SER A 335 0.77 -45.24 -4.02
CA SER A 335 -0.11 -44.12 -3.70
C SER A 335 0.70 -42.90 -3.29
N LYS A 336 0.23 -41.71 -3.66
CA LYS A 336 0.78 -40.42 -3.21
C LYS A 336 -0.15 -39.83 -2.17
N SER A 337 0.35 -39.61 -0.95
CA SER A 337 -0.39 -38.90 0.10
C SER A 337 0.37 -37.65 0.54
N TRP A 338 -0.37 -36.59 0.88
CA TRP A 338 0.17 -35.38 1.47
C TRP A 338 -0.87 -34.75 2.39
N SER A 339 -0.40 -34.02 3.40
CA SER A 339 -1.25 -33.32 4.34
C SER A 339 -1.13 -31.81 4.18
N PHE A 340 -2.15 -31.07 4.61
CA PHE A 340 -2.15 -29.62 4.71
C PHE A 340 -3.13 -29.16 5.79
N THR A 341 -2.97 -27.96 6.31
CA THR A 341 -3.83 -27.39 7.36
C THR A 341 -4.48 -26.11 6.84
N THR A 342 -5.80 -26.03 6.96
CA THR A 342 -6.57 -24.85 6.54
C THR A 342 -6.36 -23.66 7.47
N ARG A 343 -6.50 -22.45 6.93
CA ARG A 343 -6.47 -21.18 7.68
C ARG A 343 -7.47 -21.16 8.83
N ARG A 344 -7.26 -20.29 9.82
CA ARG A 344 -8.24 -20.00 10.88
C ARG A 344 -9.41 -19.14 10.36
N ALA A 345 -10.55 -19.15 11.06
CA ALA A 345 -11.76 -18.42 10.65
C ALA A 345 -11.56 -16.90 10.70
N ALA A 346 -12.01 -16.19 9.65
CA ALA A 346 -12.01 -14.73 9.62
C ALA A 346 -12.96 -14.21 10.72
N GLY A 347 -12.37 -13.66 11.77
CA GLY A 347 -13.01 -13.33 13.05
C GLY A 347 -12.02 -13.40 14.23
N GLN A 348 -10.91 -14.12 14.05
CA GLN A 348 -9.70 -13.99 14.87
C GLN A 348 -8.46 -14.12 13.98
N THR A 349 -8.19 -13.08 13.18
CA THR A 349 -6.80 -12.72 12.91
C THR A 349 -6.37 -11.85 14.08
N PRO A 350 -5.28 -12.16 14.79
CA PRO A 350 -4.60 -11.09 15.48
C PRO A 350 -4.16 -10.08 14.39
N LEU A 351 -4.75 -8.88 14.40
CA LEU A 351 -4.36 -7.80 13.50
C LEU A 351 -2.92 -7.39 13.84
N ASN A 352 -1.93 -7.98 13.19
CA ASN A 352 -0.62 -7.35 13.02
C ASN A 352 -0.53 -6.85 11.58
N TYR A 353 -1.37 -5.86 11.24
CA TYR A 353 -1.17 -5.05 10.03
C TYR A 353 0.02 -4.13 10.29
N TYR A 354 1.21 -4.68 10.15
CA TYR A 354 2.43 -3.90 10.11
C TYR A 354 2.49 -3.23 8.73
N CYS A 355 2.28 -1.91 8.69
CA CYS A 355 2.15 -1.14 7.44
C CYS A 355 3.42 -0.39 7.02
N HIS A 356 4.57 -0.61 7.67
CA HIS A 356 5.75 0.22 7.44
C HIS A 356 7.05 -0.58 7.39
N LEU A 357 7.77 -0.61 6.25
CA LEU A 357 9.09 -1.24 6.17
C LEU A 357 10.06 -0.67 7.22
N PRO A 358 10.96 -1.47 7.82
CA PRO A 358 11.90 -0.95 8.80
C PRO A 358 12.73 0.22 8.20
N PRO A 359 12.95 1.34 8.92
CA PRO A 359 13.57 2.58 8.39
C PRO A 359 14.97 2.41 7.79
N PHE A 360 15.64 1.29 8.07
CA PHE A 360 16.97 0.96 7.54
C PHE A 360 16.92 0.14 6.25
N VAL A 361 15.74 -0.39 5.87
CA VAL A 361 15.48 -1.06 4.58
C VAL A 361 14.90 -0.08 3.56
N THR A 362 14.43 1.09 4.02
CA THR A 362 13.85 2.11 3.15
C THR A 362 14.95 2.91 2.46
N ASN A 363 15.11 2.69 1.15
CA ASN A 363 15.28 3.84 0.29
C ASN A 363 13.94 4.61 0.30
N SER A 364 13.96 5.93 0.11
CA SER A 364 12.75 6.76 0.08
C SER A 364 11.76 6.40 -1.05
N ALA A 365 12.10 5.41 -1.89
CA ALA A 365 11.25 4.89 -2.95
C ALA A 365 10.32 3.73 -2.51
N THR A 366 10.52 3.13 -1.32
CA THR A 366 9.73 1.96 -0.87
C THR A 366 8.93 2.17 0.43
N ALA A 367 9.07 3.30 1.14
CA ALA A 367 8.31 3.58 2.35
C ALA A 367 6.84 3.89 2.05
N LEU A 368 5.91 3.23 2.75
CA LEU A 368 4.48 3.44 2.62
C LEU A 368 4.05 4.69 3.41
N MET A 369 4.21 5.87 2.82
CA MET A 369 3.78 7.13 3.45
C MET A 369 2.25 7.24 3.50
N PRO A 370 1.67 7.78 4.59
CA PRO A 370 0.25 8.09 4.65
C PRO A 370 -0.10 9.24 3.71
N ASN A 371 -1.34 9.21 3.22
CA ASN A 371 -1.86 10.21 2.31
C ASN A 371 -2.52 11.33 3.10
N VAL A 372 -2.05 12.57 2.91
CA VAL A 372 -2.62 13.75 3.54
C VAL A 372 -3.00 14.75 2.46
N LEU A 373 -4.30 15.00 2.30
CA LEU A 373 -4.80 16.09 1.49
C LEU A 373 -4.99 17.32 2.38
N LEU A 374 -4.22 18.38 2.12
CA LEU A 374 -4.40 19.67 2.78
C LEU A 374 -5.53 20.42 2.04
N LEU A 375 -6.64 20.68 2.71
CA LEU A 375 -7.70 21.55 2.22
C LEU A 375 -7.51 22.92 2.86
N VAL A 376 -7.08 23.89 2.06
CA VAL A 376 -6.59 25.17 2.53
C VAL A 376 -7.49 26.32 2.07
N ASP A 377 -7.81 27.20 3.01
CA ASP A 377 -8.59 28.41 2.75
C ASP A 377 -7.86 29.41 1.85
N ASN A 378 -8.51 29.75 0.73
CA ASN A 378 -8.18 30.84 -0.18
C ASN A 378 -9.41 31.73 -0.43
N SER A 379 -10.33 31.80 0.52
CA SER A 379 -11.49 32.67 0.46
C SER A 379 -11.10 34.13 0.69
N GLY A 380 -11.96 35.06 0.30
CA GLY A 380 -11.72 36.50 0.48
C GLY A 380 -11.43 36.92 1.92
N SER A 381 -11.84 36.14 2.95
CA SER A 381 -11.49 36.43 4.35
C SER A 381 -9.98 36.35 4.61
N MET A 382 -9.24 35.59 3.79
CA MET A 382 -7.79 35.41 3.92
C MET A 382 -6.97 36.64 3.50
N TYR A 383 -7.60 37.61 2.82
CA TYR A 383 -7.02 38.94 2.57
C TYR A 383 -7.06 39.85 3.80
N GLU A 384 -7.84 39.54 4.82
CA GLU A 384 -7.86 40.34 6.04
C GLU A 384 -6.52 40.32 6.77
N PHE A 385 -6.22 41.43 7.47
CA PHE A 385 -5.03 41.47 8.32
C PHE A 385 -5.12 40.40 9.40
N ALA A 386 -4.02 39.66 9.58
CA ALA A 386 -3.90 38.69 10.66
C ALA A 386 -3.96 39.38 12.04
N TYR A 387 -3.58 40.65 12.10
CA TYR A 387 -3.54 41.44 13.33
C TYR A 387 -4.30 42.74 13.15
N LYS A 388 -5.56 42.78 13.60
CA LYS A 388 -6.35 44.02 13.65
C LYS A 388 -7.44 43.96 14.71
N THR A 389 -7.95 45.12 15.11
CA THR A 389 -9.22 45.18 15.86
C THR A 389 -10.39 44.95 14.90
N ALA A 390 -11.33 44.09 15.29
CA ALA A 390 -12.57 43.84 14.55
C ALA A 390 -13.29 45.17 14.20
N GLY A 391 -13.77 45.29 12.96
CA GLY A 391 -14.45 46.48 12.45
C GLY A 391 -13.56 47.71 12.19
N SER A 392 -12.25 47.62 12.45
CA SER A 392 -11.27 48.66 12.13
C SER A 392 -10.35 48.21 11.00
N GLY A 393 -9.67 49.15 10.34
CA GLY A 393 -8.72 48.86 9.27
C GLY A 393 -9.28 48.93 7.84
N ASN A 394 -10.62 48.98 7.68
CA ASN A 394 -11.27 49.04 6.37
C ASN A 394 -11.67 50.49 6.01
N ASN A 395 -12.50 51.13 6.84
CA ASN A 395 -12.95 52.52 6.66
C ASN A 395 -12.40 53.49 7.73
N SER A 396 -11.69 52.94 8.71
CA SER A 396 -11.10 53.64 9.84
C SER A 396 -9.69 53.10 10.07
N TYR A 397 -8.82 53.92 10.65
CA TYR A 397 -7.46 53.48 10.97
C TYR A 397 -7.47 52.55 12.17
N ASP A 398 -6.91 51.36 12.01
CA ASP A 398 -6.62 50.45 13.12
C ASP A 398 -5.38 50.95 13.90
N THR A 399 -5.54 51.11 15.22
CA THR A 399 -4.51 51.60 16.13
C THR A 399 -4.09 50.57 17.18
N SER A 400 -4.36 49.29 16.94
CA SER A 400 -4.19 48.18 17.90
C SER A 400 -2.75 47.76 18.18
N TYR A 401 -1.75 48.34 17.53
CA TYR A 401 -0.36 47.93 17.72
C TYR A 401 0.08 48.11 19.18
N THR A 402 0.52 47.00 19.79
CA THR A 402 1.04 46.98 21.15
C THR A 402 2.48 46.46 21.12
N PRO A 403 3.50 47.27 21.46
CA PRO A 403 4.91 46.86 21.40
C PRO A 403 5.26 45.61 22.22
N GLY A 404 4.49 45.29 23.25
CA GLY A 404 4.68 44.11 24.10
C GLY A 404 4.11 42.80 23.54
N ILE A 405 3.32 42.85 22.46
CA ILE A 405 2.79 41.66 21.79
C ILE A 405 3.74 41.29 20.65
N ALA A 406 4.14 40.01 20.57
CA ALA A 406 4.93 39.50 19.46
C ALA A 406 4.01 39.14 18.28
N TYR A 407 4.12 39.87 17.18
CA TYR A 407 3.37 39.62 15.95
C TYR A 407 4.19 38.70 15.05
N TYR A 408 3.64 37.53 14.72
CA TYR A 408 4.26 36.55 13.81
C TYR A 408 4.16 37.03 12.35
N GLY A 409 5.12 36.68 11.50
CA GLY A 409 5.12 37.13 10.11
C GLY A 409 6.47 37.04 9.43
N TYR A 410 6.60 37.58 8.22
CA TYR A 410 7.84 37.52 7.43
C TYR A 410 9.01 38.29 8.03
N PHE A 411 8.74 39.31 8.86
CA PHE A 411 9.79 40.03 9.56
C PHE A 411 10.12 39.30 10.88
N ASP A 412 11.40 39.21 11.22
CA ASP A 412 11.83 38.71 12.53
C ASP A 412 11.46 39.76 13.59
N SER A 413 10.53 39.41 14.49
CA SER A 413 10.01 40.31 15.53
C SER A 413 11.08 40.79 16.51
N THR A 414 12.23 40.10 16.54
CA THR A 414 13.38 40.44 17.39
C THR A 414 14.37 41.41 16.74
N LYS A 415 14.15 41.81 15.49
CA LYS A 415 15.10 42.62 14.71
C LYS A 415 14.53 43.97 14.31
N MET A 416 15.43 44.89 14.01
CA MET A 416 15.13 46.16 13.37
C MET A 416 15.41 46.06 11.87
N TYR A 417 14.67 46.81 11.07
CA TYR A 417 14.79 46.83 9.62
C TYR A 417 15.12 48.22 9.10
N LYS A 418 15.81 48.24 7.96
CA LYS A 418 16.02 49.43 7.14
C LYS A 418 15.50 49.20 5.73
N TYR A 419 14.99 50.25 5.13
CA TYR A 419 14.53 50.23 3.74
C TYR A 419 15.65 50.71 2.82
N LEU A 420 15.98 49.92 1.81
CA LEU A 420 16.88 50.29 0.73
C LEU A 420 16.09 50.61 -0.52
N THR A 421 16.39 51.73 -1.17
CA THR A 421 15.73 52.16 -2.42
C THR A 421 16.34 51.54 -3.67
N THR A 422 17.46 50.83 -3.55
CA THR A 422 18.12 50.11 -4.64
C THR A 422 17.27 48.92 -5.12
N SER A 423 17.35 48.58 -6.41
CA SER A 423 16.73 47.38 -6.98
C SER A 423 15.21 47.25 -6.75
N GLY A 424 14.48 48.36 -6.89
CA GLY A 424 13.01 48.38 -6.77
C GLY A 424 12.46 48.52 -5.34
N GLY A 425 13.34 48.70 -4.35
CA GLY A 425 12.92 48.95 -2.96
C GLY A 425 12.71 47.68 -2.14
N TYR A 426 13.40 47.52 -1.01
CA TYR A 426 13.20 46.38 -0.12
C TYR A 426 13.64 46.66 1.33
N PHE A 427 13.06 45.89 2.26
CA PHE A 427 13.46 45.83 3.67
C PHE A 427 14.55 44.77 3.88
N GLN A 428 15.52 45.10 4.71
CA GLN A 428 16.53 44.16 5.20
C GLN A 428 16.83 44.43 6.67
N VAL A 429 17.33 43.41 7.36
CA VAL A 429 17.75 43.53 8.77
C VAL A 429 18.81 44.63 8.91
N ASP A 430 18.58 45.55 9.83
CA ASP A 430 19.54 46.57 10.23
C ASP A 430 20.38 46.06 11.41
N THR A 431 21.50 45.43 11.10
CA THR A 431 22.44 44.89 12.08
C THR A 431 23.12 45.97 12.95
N SER A 432 22.93 47.26 12.64
CA SER A 432 23.46 48.38 13.44
C SER A 432 22.55 48.80 14.60
N LYS A 433 21.35 48.22 14.71
CA LYS A 433 20.34 48.57 15.71
C LYS A 433 19.96 47.36 16.56
N ALA A 434 19.89 47.57 17.87
CA ALA A 434 19.27 46.61 18.79
C ALA A 434 17.75 46.63 18.65
N GLN A 435 17.08 45.58 19.13
CA GLN A 435 15.62 45.46 19.11
C GLN A 435 14.95 46.64 19.84
N ASP A 436 14.00 47.31 19.19
CA ASP A 436 13.14 48.32 19.80
C ASP A 436 11.74 48.30 19.17
N ASN A 437 10.80 47.66 19.84
CA ASN A 437 9.42 47.51 19.36
C ASN A 437 8.62 48.82 19.37
N ASN A 438 9.15 49.91 19.95
CA ASN A 438 8.53 51.23 19.90
C ASN A 438 8.94 52.04 18.65
N SER A 439 9.93 51.53 17.90
CA SER A 439 10.45 52.16 16.69
C SER A 439 9.69 51.73 15.44
N PHE A 440 9.60 52.66 14.49
CA PHE A 440 8.78 52.63 13.27
C PHE A 440 9.13 51.49 12.30
N TRP A 441 10.29 50.84 12.46
CA TRP A 441 10.77 49.75 11.59
C TRP A 441 11.27 48.54 12.39
N SER A 442 10.71 48.28 13.57
CA SER A 442 10.87 46.97 14.19
C SER A 442 10.17 45.91 13.35
N GLY A 443 10.73 44.70 13.29
CA GLY A 443 10.08 43.58 12.61
C GLY A 443 8.71 43.27 13.22
N ASN A 444 8.58 43.47 14.54
CA ASN A 444 7.32 43.32 15.26
C ASN A 444 6.23 44.29 14.76
N PHE A 445 6.58 45.56 14.60
CA PHE A 445 5.68 46.58 14.04
C PHE A 445 5.34 46.30 12.57
N LEU A 446 6.34 45.93 11.78
CA LEU A 446 6.18 45.60 10.36
C LEU A 446 5.24 44.41 10.16
N ASN A 447 5.33 43.38 11.01
CA ASN A 447 4.40 42.25 10.96
C ASN A 447 2.95 42.69 11.23
N TRP A 448 2.71 43.46 12.30
CA TRP A 448 1.37 44.01 12.57
C TRP A 448 0.86 44.92 11.45
N LEU A 449 1.75 45.68 10.83
CA LEU A 449 1.40 46.66 9.80
C LEU A 449 1.01 46.00 8.46
N THR A 450 1.61 44.86 8.13
CA THR A 450 1.59 44.32 6.76
C THR A 450 1.08 42.90 6.61
N MET A 451 1.08 42.06 7.66
CA MET A 451 0.78 40.64 7.50
C MET A 451 -0.72 40.35 7.39
N ARG A 452 -1.10 39.67 6.31
CA ARG A 452 -2.44 39.11 6.12
C ARG A 452 -2.51 37.66 6.56
N ARG A 453 -3.73 37.15 6.77
CA ARG A 453 -3.96 35.74 7.13
C ARG A 453 -3.30 34.78 6.13
N VAL A 454 -3.38 35.06 4.82
CA VAL A 454 -2.71 34.27 3.77
C VAL A 454 -1.17 34.28 3.87
N ASP A 455 -0.55 35.41 4.24
CA ASP A 455 0.91 35.51 4.36
C ASP A 455 1.42 34.74 5.57
N ILE A 456 0.68 34.82 6.69
CA ILE A 456 0.94 33.98 7.87
C ILE A 456 0.86 32.51 7.47
N LEU A 457 -0.17 32.12 6.74
CA LEU A 457 -0.36 30.73 6.35
C LEU A 457 0.74 30.22 5.40
N ARG A 458 1.14 31.03 4.40
CA ARG A 458 2.27 30.72 3.51
C ARG A 458 3.58 30.57 4.29
N LYS A 459 3.81 31.42 5.29
CA LYS A 459 4.97 31.28 6.18
C LYS A 459 4.95 29.92 6.89
N ILE A 460 3.82 29.54 7.47
CA ILE A 460 3.66 28.30 8.22
C ILE A 460 3.84 27.06 7.33
N LEU A 461 3.28 27.07 6.12
CA LEU A 461 3.34 25.91 5.24
C LEU A 461 4.68 25.76 4.52
N VAL A 462 5.23 26.85 3.98
CA VAL A 462 6.36 26.82 3.02
C VAL A 462 7.45 27.87 3.27
N GLY A 463 7.38 28.62 4.37
CA GLY A 463 8.34 29.66 4.69
C GLY A 463 8.08 31.00 4.00
N GLY A 464 6.93 31.13 3.31
CA GLY A 464 6.47 32.36 2.65
C GLY A 464 6.60 32.34 1.13
N LYS A 465 6.10 33.40 0.47
CA LYS A 465 6.19 33.59 -1.00
C LYS A 465 7.56 34.14 -1.38
N VAL A 466 8.46 33.29 -1.89
CA VAL A 466 9.86 33.63 -2.17
C VAL A 466 10.11 33.76 -3.68
N GLN A 467 10.65 34.89 -4.14
CA GLN A 467 11.03 35.07 -5.56
C GLN A 467 12.39 35.78 -5.76
N PRO A 468 13.34 35.20 -6.54
CA PRO A 468 13.36 33.78 -6.94
C PRO A 468 13.58 32.90 -5.70
N ARG A 469 13.06 31.67 -5.69
CA ARG A 469 13.37 30.65 -4.67
C ARG A 469 14.56 29.81 -5.15
N SER A 470 15.77 30.33 -4.96
CA SER A 470 16.99 29.73 -5.53
C SER A 470 18.19 29.85 -4.60
N ALA A 471 18.95 28.76 -4.49
CA ALA A 471 20.23 28.77 -3.80
C ALA A 471 21.25 29.64 -4.53
N ASN A 472 22.12 30.31 -3.77
CA ASN A 472 23.21 31.16 -4.27
C ASN A 472 22.72 32.38 -5.08
N SER A 473 21.56 32.94 -4.74
CA SER A 473 21.01 34.14 -5.36
C SER A 473 20.21 34.92 -4.33
N ALA A 474 20.13 36.24 -4.48
CA ALA A 474 19.35 37.08 -3.57
C ALA A 474 17.86 36.67 -3.58
N ASN A 475 17.38 36.10 -2.48
CA ASN A 475 16.00 35.69 -2.29
C ASN A 475 15.20 36.80 -1.60
N PHE A 476 13.95 36.99 -2.02
CA PHE A 476 13.06 37.99 -1.43
C PHE A 476 11.69 37.39 -1.11
N LEU A 477 11.17 37.69 0.07
CA LEU A 477 9.78 37.44 0.44
C LEU A 477 8.88 38.57 -0.07
N TYR A 478 7.72 38.20 -0.57
CA TYR A 478 6.67 39.11 -1.02
C TYR A 478 5.38 38.84 -0.25
N ALA A 479 4.68 39.90 0.15
CA ALA A 479 3.31 39.79 0.65
C ALA A 479 2.33 39.46 -0.49
N ALA A 480 1.13 39.00 -0.15
CA ALA A 480 0.07 38.75 -1.12
C ALA A 480 -0.22 39.99 -1.98
N GLU A 481 -0.53 39.80 -3.27
CA GLU A 481 -0.73 40.91 -4.19
C GLU A 481 -2.22 41.26 -4.31
N SER A 482 -2.49 42.49 -4.79
CA SER A 482 -3.83 42.96 -5.18
C SER A 482 -4.92 42.72 -4.14
N PRO A 483 -4.87 43.38 -2.96
CA PRO A 483 -5.95 43.23 -2.00
C PRO A 483 -7.30 43.62 -2.60
N ASP A 484 -8.35 42.98 -2.11
CA ASP A 484 -9.74 43.29 -2.48
C ASP A 484 -10.18 44.70 -2.01
N ARG A 485 -9.42 45.33 -1.11
CA ARG A 485 -9.62 46.71 -0.63
C ARG A 485 -8.34 47.37 -0.14
N ASP A 486 -8.36 48.71 -0.03
CA ASP A 486 -7.33 49.45 0.69
C ASP A 486 -7.48 49.24 2.20
N TYR A 487 -6.36 49.07 2.92
CA TYR A 487 -6.37 48.93 4.37
C TYR A 487 -5.64 50.07 5.08
N TYR A 488 -6.12 50.43 6.27
CA TYR A 488 -5.74 51.63 6.99
C TYR A 488 -5.24 51.33 8.40
N LYS A 489 -3.98 51.66 8.70
CA LYS A 489 -3.38 51.49 10.04
C LYS A 489 -2.75 52.78 10.52
N SER A 490 -2.77 53.04 11.82
CA SER A 490 -2.16 54.24 12.39
C SER A 490 -1.45 53.94 13.70
N TYR A 491 -0.25 54.46 13.84
CA TYR A 491 0.53 54.36 15.08
C TYR A 491 1.34 55.63 15.30
N ASN A 492 1.42 56.11 16.54
CA ASN A 492 2.13 57.35 16.90
C ASN A 492 1.79 58.56 15.99
N ASN A 493 0.51 58.74 15.67
CA ASN A 493 -0.01 59.79 14.77
C ASN A 493 0.45 59.71 13.30
N VAL A 494 1.05 58.60 12.88
CA VAL A 494 1.40 58.34 11.49
C VAL A 494 0.39 57.39 10.86
N ARG A 495 -0.12 57.76 9.68
CA ARG A 495 -1.20 57.08 8.97
C ARG A 495 -0.67 56.33 7.77
N TYR A 496 -0.89 55.03 7.75
CA TYR A 496 -0.49 54.12 6.69
C TYR A 496 -1.69 53.64 5.92
N GLN A 497 -1.52 53.55 4.61
CA GLN A 497 -2.42 52.89 3.69
C GLN A 497 -1.66 51.76 3.04
N ILE A 498 -2.23 50.56 3.11
CA ILE A 498 -1.70 49.38 2.49
C ILE A 498 -2.51 49.13 1.22
N LYS A 499 -1.83 49.19 0.05
CA LYS A 499 -2.49 49.17 -1.27
C LYS A 499 -1.66 48.38 -2.30
N GLY A 500 -2.32 47.90 -3.35
CA GLY A 500 -1.67 47.24 -4.48
C GLY A 500 -1.06 48.23 -5.49
N ASP A 501 0.11 47.92 -6.03
CA ASP A 501 0.66 48.48 -7.27
C ASP A 501 0.87 47.32 -8.28
N SER A 502 0.99 47.65 -9.57
CA SER A 502 1.14 46.84 -10.78
C SER A 502 2.10 45.63 -10.75
N SER A 503 2.81 45.37 -9.65
CA SER A 503 3.61 44.14 -9.42
C SER A 503 3.97 43.83 -7.96
N THR A 504 3.68 44.70 -6.98
CA THR A 504 4.02 44.49 -5.55
C THR A 504 3.12 45.31 -4.64
N GLU A 505 2.80 44.80 -3.46
CA GLU A 505 2.09 45.56 -2.43
C GLU A 505 2.98 46.64 -1.78
N ILE A 506 2.38 47.78 -1.43
CA ILE A 506 3.09 48.93 -0.89
C ILE A 506 2.49 49.46 0.41
N ILE A 507 3.37 49.96 1.28
CA ILE A 507 3.05 50.81 2.43
C ILE A 507 3.09 52.26 1.96
N TYR A 508 1.96 52.95 1.94
CA TYR A 508 1.87 54.38 1.73
C TYR A 508 1.69 55.11 3.06
N ASP A 509 2.78 55.73 3.53
CA ASP A 509 2.77 56.66 4.66
C ASP A 509 2.18 58.00 4.17
N SER A 510 0.89 58.18 4.43
CA SER A 510 0.13 59.36 4.03
C SER A 510 0.46 60.60 4.87
N THR A 511 1.03 60.43 6.07
CA THR A 511 1.46 61.55 6.92
C THR A 511 2.74 62.18 6.37
N ASN A 512 3.68 61.35 5.89
CA ASN A 512 4.99 61.81 5.39
C ASN A 512 5.11 61.79 3.86
N ASN A 513 4.06 61.39 3.13
CA ASN A 513 4.02 61.25 1.68
C ASN A 513 5.16 60.37 1.13
N ARG A 514 5.27 59.14 1.67
CA ARG A 514 6.30 58.17 1.28
C ARG A 514 5.69 56.82 0.96
N THR A 515 6.33 56.09 0.06
CA THR A 515 5.91 54.75 -0.37
C THR A 515 7.06 53.76 -0.17
N TYR A 516 6.73 52.58 0.34
CA TYR A 516 7.66 51.48 0.58
C TYR A 516 7.12 50.17 0.01
N SER A 517 7.90 49.45 -0.78
CA SER A 517 7.54 48.13 -1.27
C SER A 517 7.61 47.09 -0.14
N ILE A 518 6.58 46.25 0.01
CA ILE A 518 6.57 45.14 0.98
C ILE A 518 7.35 43.96 0.39
N LYS A 519 8.67 44.14 0.34
CA LYS A 519 9.64 43.19 -0.19
C LYS A 519 10.74 43.00 0.85
N ILE A 520 11.01 41.77 1.27
CA ILE A 520 11.94 41.48 2.38
C ILE A 520 13.10 40.63 1.87
N TYR A 521 14.34 41.09 2.05
CA TYR A 521 15.53 40.31 1.73
C TYR A 521 15.81 39.25 2.79
N VAL A 522 15.95 37.99 2.38
CA VAL A 522 16.16 36.84 3.27
C VAL A 522 17.49 36.11 3.08
N GLY A 523 18.36 36.64 2.21
CA GLY A 523 19.71 36.10 1.99
C GLY A 523 19.85 35.32 0.68
N ASP A 524 21.00 34.64 0.55
CA ASP A 524 21.37 33.89 -0.66
C ASP A 524 20.85 32.45 -0.67
N GLN A 525 20.18 32.02 0.39
CA GLN A 525 19.51 30.73 0.50
C GLN A 525 18.02 30.95 0.73
N PRO A 526 17.13 30.18 0.07
CA PRO A 526 15.71 30.29 0.33
C PRO A 526 15.39 29.79 1.76
N PRO A 527 14.40 30.39 2.44
CA PRO A 527 13.90 29.88 3.71
C PRO A 527 13.51 28.40 3.59
N GLN A 528 13.99 27.60 4.55
CA GLN A 528 13.59 26.19 4.72
C GLN A 528 12.58 26.00 5.87
N GLU A 529 12.12 27.10 6.45
CA GLU A 529 11.06 27.10 7.45
C GLU A 529 9.74 26.64 6.84
N GLY A 530 8.92 25.90 7.59
CA GLY A 530 7.57 25.49 7.19
C GLY A 530 7.30 24.00 7.32
N ILE A 531 6.01 23.64 7.47
CA ILE A 531 5.56 22.25 7.68
C ILE A 531 5.90 21.36 6.47
N ILE A 532 5.70 21.85 5.25
CA ILE A 532 5.86 21.02 4.04
C ILE A 532 7.33 20.66 3.81
N PRO A 533 8.29 21.61 3.80
CA PRO A 533 9.71 21.25 3.76
C PRO A 533 10.15 20.29 4.86
N LYS A 534 9.57 20.39 6.07
CA LYS A 534 9.92 19.58 7.24
C LYS A 534 9.37 18.14 7.20
N TYR A 535 8.19 17.92 6.60
CA TYR A 535 7.49 16.62 6.67
C TYR A 535 7.21 15.95 5.32
N ARG A 536 7.54 16.57 4.18
CA ARG A 536 7.31 15.98 2.84
C ARG A 536 7.99 14.63 2.58
N ASP A 537 9.03 14.29 3.35
CA ASP A 537 9.72 12.99 3.26
C ASP A 537 9.08 11.91 4.16
N LYS A 538 8.02 12.27 4.90
CA LYS A 538 7.28 11.40 5.84
C LYS A 538 5.80 11.26 5.50
N LEU A 539 5.27 12.12 4.62
CA LEU A 539 3.87 12.20 4.24
C LEU A 539 3.75 12.32 2.72
N ASN A 540 2.78 11.61 2.12
CA ASN A 540 2.34 11.89 0.76
C ASN A 540 1.36 13.07 0.81
N LEU A 541 1.86 14.25 0.49
CA LEU A 541 1.08 15.49 0.55
C LEU A 541 0.42 15.81 -0.79
N GLY A 542 -0.86 16.15 -0.74
CA GLY A 542 -1.59 16.86 -1.79
C GLY A 542 -2.15 18.17 -1.24
N ILE A 543 -2.54 19.08 -2.12
CA ILE A 543 -3.25 20.31 -1.71
C ILE A 543 -4.49 20.54 -2.56
N MET A 544 -5.54 20.97 -1.87
CA MET A 544 -6.81 21.42 -2.40
C MET A 544 -7.08 22.83 -1.87
N PHE A 545 -7.61 23.69 -2.73
CA PHE A 545 -8.11 25.01 -2.36
C PHE A 545 -9.61 25.09 -2.62
N PHE A 546 -10.29 26.06 -2.03
CA PHE A 546 -11.66 26.38 -2.44
C PHE A 546 -11.67 26.91 -3.88
N ASN A 547 -12.76 26.62 -4.58
CA ASN A 547 -12.99 27.05 -5.97
C ASN A 547 -14.21 27.98 -6.05
N ASP A 548 -14.36 28.67 -7.18
CA ASP A 548 -15.37 29.70 -7.42
C ASP A 548 -16.79 29.20 -7.18
N GLY A 549 -17.42 29.54 -6.04
CA GLY A 549 -18.83 29.23 -5.72
C GLY A 549 -19.87 29.99 -6.57
N TYR A 550 -19.55 30.34 -7.83
CA TYR A 550 -20.27 31.34 -8.64
C TYR A 550 -21.47 30.82 -9.43
N ARG A 551 -21.88 29.54 -9.32
CA ARG A 551 -22.84 28.97 -10.28
C ARG A 551 -24.29 29.43 -10.17
N TYR A 552 -24.55 30.56 -9.53
CA TYR A 552 -25.72 31.37 -9.84
C TYR A 552 -25.30 32.80 -10.16
N GLU A 553 -24.72 33.06 -11.35
CA GLU A 553 -24.94 34.35 -12.06
C GLU A 553 -24.52 34.46 -13.56
N ASP A 554 -23.76 33.56 -14.21
CA ASP A 554 -23.53 33.68 -15.68
C ASP A 554 -23.37 32.33 -16.44
N GLN A 555 -24.08 32.22 -17.57
CA GLN A 555 -24.25 31.05 -18.45
C GLN A 555 -23.01 30.74 -19.31
N ARG A 556 -21.80 30.76 -18.75
CA ARG A 556 -20.57 30.44 -19.50
C ARG A 556 -20.08 29.02 -19.19
N ASN A 557 -19.88 28.23 -20.24
CA ASN A 557 -19.67 26.77 -20.26
C ASN A 557 -18.34 26.26 -19.64
N SER A 558 -17.98 26.58 -18.40
CA SER A 558 -16.86 25.95 -17.69
C SER A 558 -17.09 25.99 -16.17
N VAL A 559 -17.63 24.91 -15.62
CA VAL A 559 -18.14 24.84 -14.23
C VAL A 559 -16.99 24.58 -13.25
N ARG A 560 -16.95 25.36 -12.17
CA ARG A 560 -16.03 25.27 -11.03
C ARG A 560 -16.88 25.60 -9.79
N ASP A 561 -16.91 24.76 -8.77
CA ASP A 561 -17.66 24.91 -7.49
C ASP A 561 -16.99 23.95 -6.47
N GLY A 562 -17.26 24.09 -5.17
CA GLY A 562 -16.59 23.30 -4.14
C GLY A 562 -15.08 23.52 -4.05
N GLY A 563 -14.29 22.45 -4.02
CA GLY A 563 -12.83 22.50 -3.89
C GLY A 563 -12.12 21.95 -5.13
N ASP A 564 -10.91 22.43 -5.42
CA ASP A 564 -10.09 21.97 -6.54
C ASP A 564 -8.76 21.37 -6.05
N VAL A 565 -8.47 20.13 -6.46
CA VAL A 565 -7.20 19.44 -6.14
C VAL A 565 -6.12 19.97 -7.08
N ILE A 566 -5.35 20.95 -6.60
CA ILE A 566 -4.29 21.60 -7.38
C ILE A 566 -3.03 20.74 -7.48
N VAL A 567 -2.70 20.02 -6.40
CA VAL A 567 -1.56 19.10 -6.38
C VAL A 567 -2.02 17.74 -5.88
N ASP A 568 -1.84 16.73 -6.73
CA ASP A 568 -2.17 15.36 -6.39
C ASP A 568 -1.24 14.83 -5.31
N ILE A 569 -1.80 14.01 -4.43
CA ILE A 569 -1.05 13.24 -3.45
C ILE A 569 0.03 12.41 -4.16
N GLY A 570 1.28 12.50 -3.68
CA GLY A 570 2.44 11.82 -4.26
C GLY A 570 3.16 12.61 -5.36
N SER A 571 2.75 13.85 -5.66
CA SER A 571 3.48 14.75 -6.56
C SER A 571 4.78 15.29 -5.94
N ASN A 572 5.74 15.74 -6.76
CA ASN A 572 7.00 16.32 -6.29
C ASN A 572 6.77 17.58 -5.42
N GLY A 573 7.39 17.63 -4.23
CA GLY A 573 7.29 18.72 -3.27
C GLY A 573 7.65 20.12 -3.80
N THR A 574 8.41 20.25 -4.91
CA THR A 574 8.63 21.55 -5.56
C THR A 574 7.34 22.14 -6.15
N ASN A 575 6.48 21.33 -6.76
CA ASN A 575 5.20 21.80 -7.31
C ASN A 575 4.27 22.27 -6.17
N LEU A 576 4.20 21.49 -5.08
CA LEU A 576 3.42 21.83 -3.90
C LEU A 576 3.79 23.20 -3.31
N ILE A 577 5.09 23.47 -3.16
CA ILE A 577 5.58 24.77 -2.68
C ILE A 577 5.16 25.89 -3.64
N THR A 578 5.40 25.72 -4.94
CA THR A 578 5.08 26.73 -5.95
C THR A 578 3.59 27.06 -6.00
N GLN A 579 2.70 26.09 -5.83
CA GLN A 579 1.25 26.37 -5.82
C GLN A 579 0.86 27.21 -4.60
N ILE A 580 1.33 26.85 -3.40
CA ILE A 580 1.04 27.62 -2.17
C ILE A 580 1.55 29.06 -2.24
N GLU A 581 2.72 29.27 -2.83
CA GLU A 581 3.28 30.61 -3.02
C GLU A 581 2.47 31.49 -3.98
N ASN A 582 1.79 30.88 -4.95
CA ASN A 582 1.11 31.61 -6.03
C ASN A 582 -0.43 31.60 -5.93
N SER A 583 -1.02 30.79 -5.05
CA SER A 583 -2.46 30.82 -4.78
C SER A 583 -2.82 32.02 -3.92
N ASP A 584 -3.28 33.11 -4.54
CA ASP A 584 -3.85 34.25 -3.82
C ASP A 584 -5.35 34.01 -3.56
N PRO A 585 -5.94 34.60 -2.50
CA PRO A 585 -7.35 34.39 -2.18
C PRO A 585 -8.28 35.02 -3.22
N GLU A 586 -9.34 34.33 -3.66
CA GLU A 586 -10.24 34.89 -4.69
C GLU A 586 -11.69 34.37 -4.67
N THR A 587 -12.04 33.50 -3.70
CA THR A 587 -13.31 32.77 -3.71
C THR A 587 -14.10 32.88 -2.39
N TRP A 588 -15.19 32.12 -2.30
CA TRP A 588 -16.04 31.86 -1.13
C TRP A 588 -15.53 30.62 -0.34
N THR A 589 -16.29 30.18 0.66
CA THR A 589 -15.91 29.08 1.57
C THR A 589 -16.91 27.91 1.49
N PRO A 590 -17.02 27.19 0.35
CA PRO A 590 -17.95 26.07 0.15
C PRO A 590 -17.45 24.80 0.85
N LEU A 591 -17.52 24.79 2.19
CA LEU A 591 -16.88 23.78 3.05
C LEU A 591 -17.32 22.34 2.73
N ALA A 592 -18.63 22.10 2.64
CA ALA A 592 -19.19 20.77 2.44
C ALA A 592 -18.95 20.27 1.02
N GLU A 593 -19.12 21.12 0.00
CA GLU A 593 -18.81 20.77 -1.38
C GLU A 593 -17.33 20.43 -1.54
N SER A 594 -16.44 21.17 -0.88
CA SER A 594 -15.00 20.94 -0.96
C SER A 594 -14.57 19.64 -0.30
N LEU A 595 -15.09 19.32 0.89
CA LEU A 595 -14.83 18.02 1.51
C LEU A 595 -15.48 16.87 0.72
N TYR A 596 -16.60 17.13 0.05
CA TYR A 596 -17.23 16.15 -0.83
C TYR A 596 -16.36 15.90 -2.07
N GLU A 597 -15.74 16.92 -2.67
CA GLU A 597 -14.73 16.75 -3.73
C GLU A 597 -13.52 15.97 -3.23
N ALA A 598 -13.00 16.27 -2.04
CA ALA A 598 -11.93 15.47 -1.43
C ALA A 598 -12.34 14.00 -1.28
N THR A 599 -13.58 13.73 -0.88
CA THR A 599 -14.12 12.37 -0.78
C THR A 599 -14.14 11.69 -2.15
N ARG A 600 -14.60 12.38 -3.20
CA ARG A 600 -14.62 11.87 -4.58
C ARG A 600 -13.22 11.67 -5.17
N TYR A 601 -12.26 12.50 -4.76
CA TYR A 601 -10.85 12.35 -5.09
C TYR A 601 -10.28 11.04 -4.53
N PHE A 602 -10.55 10.71 -3.26
CA PHE A 602 -10.15 9.42 -2.67
C PHE A 602 -10.93 8.22 -3.21
N GLN A 603 -12.18 8.42 -3.65
CA GLN A 603 -12.92 7.45 -4.47
C GLN A 603 -12.29 7.26 -5.87
N ALA A 604 -11.42 8.18 -6.32
CA ALA A 604 -10.86 8.25 -7.68
C ALA A 604 -11.94 8.29 -8.78
N THR A 605 -13.07 8.96 -8.50
CA THR A 605 -14.19 9.12 -9.45
C THR A 605 -14.17 10.48 -10.12
N ASP A 606 -15.21 10.82 -10.88
CA ASP A 606 -15.29 12.13 -11.52
C ASP A 606 -15.39 13.25 -10.50
N SER A 607 -14.96 14.47 -10.83
CA SER A 607 -15.30 15.61 -10.00
C SER A 607 -16.82 15.84 -10.06
N ALA A 608 -17.42 16.30 -8.97
CA ALA A 608 -18.83 16.69 -8.95
C ALA A 608 -19.02 18.09 -9.54
N TYR A 609 -18.03 18.97 -9.38
CA TYR A 609 -18.16 20.38 -9.71
C TYR A 609 -17.21 20.89 -10.82
N ASN A 610 -15.98 20.38 -10.90
CA ASN A 610 -14.90 21.00 -11.69
C ASN A 610 -14.74 20.44 -13.10
N GLY A 611 -15.50 19.39 -13.44
CA GLY A 611 -15.38 18.67 -14.71
C GLY A 611 -14.11 17.82 -14.82
N GLY A 612 -14.16 16.78 -15.64
CA GLY A 612 -13.05 15.81 -15.76
C GLY A 612 -13.06 14.73 -14.68
N THR A 613 -12.16 13.76 -14.84
CA THR A 613 -12.12 12.54 -14.01
C THR A 613 -10.87 12.55 -13.13
N TYR A 614 -11.00 12.28 -11.82
CA TYR A 614 -9.84 11.86 -11.02
C TYR A 614 -9.35 10.45 -11.44
N SER A 615 -9.95 9.84 -12.47
CA SER A 615 -9.62 8.50 -12.99
C SER A 615 -8.14 8.28 -13.36
N GLY A 616 -7.41 9.32 -13.76
CA GLY A 616 -5.95 9.28 -14.01
C GLY A 616 -5.07 9.54 -12.79
N LYS A 617 -5.68 9.89 -11.66
CA LYS A 617 -5.05 10.38 -10.43
C LYS A 617 -5.65 9.62 -9.25
N ASP A 618 -5.14 8.42 -8.99
CA ASP A 618 -5.59 7.60 -7.87
C ASP A 618 -4.73 7.90 -6.63
N PRO A 619 -5.26 8.55 -5.58
CA PRO A 619 -4.45 8.86 -4.41
C PRO A 619 -4.12 7.61 -3.58
N ILE A 620 -4.93 6.55 -3.66
CA ILE A 620 -4.73 5.31 -2.89
C ILE A 620 -3.95 4.33 -3.76
N GLN A 621 -2.65 4.21 -3.47
CA GLN A 621 -1.75 3.29 -4.19
C GLN A 621 -1.79 1.89 -3.58
N TYR A 622 -2.07 1.78 -2.27
CA TYR A 622 -2.09 0.51 -1.55
C TYR A 622 -3.28 0.42 -0.57
N PRO A 623 -3.95 -0.74 -0.42
CA PRO A 623 -5.16 -0.89 0.41
C PRO A 623 -4.99 -0.61 1.91
N CYS A 624 -3.76 -0.64 2.41
CA CYS A 624 -3.44 -0.37 3.82
C CYS A 624 -3.05 1.09 4.09
N GLN A 625 -2.90 1.93 3.05
CA GLN A 625 -2.53 3.33 3.21
C GLN A 625 -3.64 4.07 3.94
N LYS A 626 -3.26 4.74 5.02
CA LYS A 626 -4.17 5.61 5.76
C LYS A 626 -4.33 6.94 5.03
N ASN A 627 -5.57 7.40 4.96
CA ASN A 627 -5.97 8.58 4.20
C ASN A 627 -6.54 9.64 5.13
N PHE A 628 -6.00 10.84 5.04
CA PHE A 628 -6.32 11.96 5.91
C PHE A 628 -6.68 13.18 5.08
N VAL A 629 -7.64 13.96 5.57
CA VAL A 629 -7.90 15.31 5.08
C VAL A 629 -7.69 16.26 6.25
N LEU A 630 -6.83 17.26 6.05
CA LEU A 630 -6.60 18.32 7.03
C LEU A 630 -7.18 19.62 6.49
N VAL A 631 -8.28 20.06 7.10
CA VAL A 631 -9.03 21.26 6.75
C VAL A 631 -8.51 22.43 7.55
N LEU A 632 -8.07 23.51 6.89
CA LEU A 632 -7.54 24.71 7.53
C LEU A 632 -8.27 25.94 7.02
N THR A 633 -9.10 26.53 7.88
CA THR A 633 -10.05 27.60 7.54
C THR A 633 -10.54 28.31 8.79
N ASP A 634 -11.15 29.49 8.62
CA ASP A 634 -11.89 30.18 9.66
C ASP A 634 -13.29 29.60 9.92
N GLY A 635 -13.71 28.59 9.14
CA GLY A 635 -14.95 27.86 9.34
C GLY A 635 -16.21 28.64 8.96
N GLU A 636 -16.09 29.85 8.40
CA GLU A 636 -17.22 30.65 7.93
C GLU A 636 -17.76 30.10 6.60
N SER A 637 -18.61 29.09 6.69
CA SER A 637 -19.29 28.48 5.54
C SER A 637 -20.01 29.54 4.69
N THR A 638 -19.69 29.66 3.40
CA THR A 638 -20.38 30.57 2.47
C THR A 638 -20.52 29.92 1.11
N LYS A 639 -21.66 30.16 0.43
CA LYS A 639 -22.00 29.49 -0.84
C LYS A 639 -21.94 27.96 -0.76
N ASP A 640 -22.45 27.39 0.32
CA ASP A 640 -22.26 26.00 0.74
C ASP A 640 -23.57 25.17 0.68
N GLN A 641 -24.34 25.26 -0.40
CA GLN A 641 -25.69 24.68 -0.50
C GLN A 641 -25.87 23.57 -1.53
N ASN A 642 -24.92 23.34 -2.43
CA ASN A 642 -25.02 22.52 -3.62
C ASN A 642 -24.50 21.08 -3.44
N ILE A 643 -24.97 20.38 -2.42
CA ILE A 643 -24.56 18.98 -2.14
C ILE A 643 -25.71 17.97 -2.34
N PRO A 644 -25.42 16.68 -2.67
CA PRO A 644 -26.44 15.64 -2.72
C PRO A 644 -27.27 15.54 -1.43
N GLY A 645 -28.59 15.62 -1.55
CA GLY A 645 -29.49 15.61 -0.40
C GLY A 645 -29.74 16.97 0.27
N SER A 646 -29.19 18.07 -0.25
CA SER A 646 -29.44 19.45 0.21
C SER A 646 -30.94 19.82 0.34
N ASN A 647 -31.26 20.67 1.33
CA ASN A 647 -32.59 21.25 1.55
C ASN A 647 -32.92 22.38 0.56
N TRP A 648 -31.91 22.97 -0.06
CA TRP A 648 -32.08 24.09 -0.97
C TRP A 648 -32.35 23.59 -2.39
N SER A 649 -33.42 24.12 -3.00
CA SER A 649 -33.83 23.78 -4.36
C SER A 649 -33.06 24.65 -5.35
N LEU A 650 -31.96 24.09 -5.86
CA LEU A 650 -31.01 24.79 -6.71
C LEU A 650 -31.04 24.26 -8.16
N GLU A 651 -30.80 25.12 -9.15
CA GLU A 651 -30.73 24.74 -10.57
C GLU A 651 -29.37 24.11 -10.90
N GLY A 652 -29.33 22.86 -11.39
CA GLY A 652 -28.05 22.16 -11.63
C GLY A 652 -27.50 21.42 -10.42
N ARG A 653 -28.39 21.06 -9.48
CA ARG A 653 -28.09 20.27 -8.28
C ARG A 653 -27.21 19.05 -8.56
N VAL A 654 -26.14 18.91 -7.79
CA VAL A 654 -25.29 17.72 -7.81
C VAL A 654 -26.02 16.52 -7.20
N SER A 655 -25.96 15.39 -7.91
CA SER A 655 -26.47 14.10 -7.48
C SER A 655 -25.31 13.13 -7.25
N ASP A 656 -25.42 12.29 -6.22
CA ASP A 656 -24.45 11.23 -5.99
C ASP A 656 -24.90 9.92 -6.67
N PRO A 657 -24.05 9.31 -7.52
CA PRO A 657 -24.40 8.06 -8.20
C PRO A 657 -24.49 6.85 -7.25
N ASN A 658 -23.88 6.96 -6.06
CA ASN A 658 -23.77 5.89 -5.07
C ASN A 658 -24.74 6.09 -3.88
N GLY A 659 -25.65 7.04 -3.99
CA GLY A 659 -26.72 7.28 -3.01
C GLY A 659 -26.33 8.11 -1.78
N PHE A 660 -25.19 8.80 -1.77
CA PHE A 660 -24.89 9.77 -0.71
C PHE A 660 -26.00 10.83 -0.60
N ASN A 661 -26.41 11.11 0.64
CA ASN A 661 -27.42 12.09 0.96
C ASN A 661 -27.07 12.74 2.29
N VAL A 662 -26.70 14.03 2.25
CA VAL A 662 -26.24 14.76 3.43
C VAL A 662 -27.29 14.76 4.55
N ARG A 663 -28.59 14.81 4.21
CA ARG A 663 -29.70 14.79 5.19
C ARG A 663 -29.60 13.59 6.12
N THR A 664 -29.30 12.42 5.58
CA THR A 664 -29.19 11.18 6.36
C THR A 664 -28.17 11.32 7.47
N TYR A 665 -27.02 11.94 7.19
CA TYR A 665 -25.95 12.10 8.16
C TYR A 665 -26.23 13.25 9.13
N MET A 666 -26.81 14.36 8.65
CA MET A 666 -27.27 15.46 9.53
C MET A 666 -28.34 14.99 10.53
N ASP A 667 -29.32 14.19 10.09
CA ASP A 667 -30.37 13.64 10.96
C ASP A 667 -29.77 12.66 12.00
N ARG A 668 -28.75 11.87 11.61
CA ARG A 668 -28.02 10.99 12.54
C ARG A 668 -27.25 11.77 13.60
N ILE A 669 -26.56 12.84 13.20
CA ILE A 669 -25.82 13.71 14.12
C ILE A 669 -26.79 14.36 15.10
N ALA A 670 -27.88 14.94 14.60
CA ALA A 670 -28.91 15.56 15.44
C ALA A 670 -29.49 14.60 16.49
N SER A 671 -29.72 13.34 16.11
CA SER A 671 -30.19 12.31 17.05
C SER A 671 -29.17 11.99 18.16
N GLN A 672 -27.87 12.10 17.87
CA GLN A 672 -26.79 11.81 18.81
C GLN A 672 -26.48 13.00 19.72
N GLU A 673 -26.53 14.21 19.17
CA GLU A 673 -26.32 15.45 19.91
C GLU A 673 -27.57 15.92 20.68
N GLY A 674 -28.72 15.28 20.48
CA GLY A 674 -29.95 15.55 21.22
C GLY A 674 -30.67 16.84 20.80
N TYR A 675 -30.51 17.27 19.54
CA TYR A 675 -31.16 18.47 18.99
C TYR A 675 -31.99 18.17 17.73
N ASN A 676 -32.77 19.16 17.26
CA ASN A 676 -33.51 19.06 16.00
C ASN A 676 -32.60 19.31 14.79
N SER A 677 -32.68 18.46 13.76
CA SER A 677 -31.82 18.49 12.57
C SER A 677 -31.52 19.89 12.03
N GLN A 678 -30.23 20.19 11.83
CA GLN A 678 -29.74 21.42 11.21
C GLN A 678 -29.79 21.35 9.67
N TRP A 679 -30.34 20.27 9.09
CA TRP A 679 -30.36 20.05 7.63
C TRP A 679 -30.97 21.19 6.82
N GLY A 680 -31.99 21.87 7.35
CA GLY A 680 -32.66 23.01 6.69
C GLY A 680 -32.34 24.37 7.30
N VAL A 681 -31.29 24.47 8.11
CA VAL A 681 -30.92 25.68 8.86
C VAL A 681 -29.72 26.34 8.20
N ASN A 682 -29.82 27.64 7.92
CA ASN A 682 -28.69 28.44 7.45
C ASN A 682 -27.70 28.62 8.60
N ALA A 683 -26.40 28.38 8.35
CA ALA A 683 -25.34 28.69 9.32
C ALA A 683 -25.09 30.20 9.41
N ASN A 684 -25.18 30.93 8.30
CA ASN A 684 -25.09 32.38 8.27
C ASN A 684 -25.94 32.98 7.13
N THR A 685 -25.87 34.30 6.94
CA THR A 685 -26.68 35.03 5.94
C THR A 685 -26.16 34.91 4.51
N SER A 686 -24.96 34.38 4.31
CA SER A 686 -24.26 34.35 3.02
C SER A 686 -24.34 32.96 2.36
N GLU A 687 -25.51 32.33 2.48
CA GLU A 687 -25.78 30.98 1.95
C GLU A 687 -24.87 29.90 2.57
N GLY A 688 -24.46 30.07 3.83
CA GLY A 688 -23.70 29.07 4.59
C GLY A 688 -24.57 27.98 5.22
N THR A 689 -24.00 26.80 5.44
CA THR A 689 -24.68 25.63 6.00
C THR A 689 -23.83 24.87 7.02
N TYR A 690 -24.44 23.88 7.68
CA TYR A 690 -23.76 22.96 8.60
C TYR A 690 -23.29 21.68 7.91
N TYR A 691 -23.39 21.55 6.58
CA TYR A 691 -23.26 20.28 5.89
C TYR A 691 -21.89 19.61 5.98
N LEU A 692 -20.83 20.35 6.29
CA LEU A 692 -19.48 19.81 6.48
C LEU A 692 -19.47 18.63 7.47
N GLU A 693 -20.18 18.73 8.60
CA GLU A 693 -20.21 17.65 9.60
C GLU A 693 -20.84 16.36 9.06
N GLY A 694 -21.87 16.49 8.21
CA GLY A 694 -22.53 15.36 7.56
C GLY A 694 -21.62 14.68 6.53
N VAL A 695 -20.85 15.47 5.77
CA VAL A 695 -19.86 14.94 4.81
C VAL A 695 -18.72 14.25 5.53
N SER A 696 -18.18 14.86 6.59
CA SER A 696 -17.14 14.25 7.43
C SER A 696 -17.59 12.90 7.98
N TYR A 697 -18.83 12.82 8.47
CA TYR A 697 -19.38 11.57 9.00
C TYR A 697 -19.53 10.50 7.92
N TYR A 698 -19.96 10.88 6.72
CA TYR A 698 -20.03 9.98 5.56
C TYR A 698 -18.64 9.48 5.16
N ALA A 699 -17.67 10.37 4.99
CA ALA A 699 -16.32 10.05 4.55
C ALA A 699 -15.58 9.14 5.54
N HIS A 700 -15.87 9.27 6.84
CA HIS A 700 -15.28 8.45 7.88
C HIS A 700 -15.95 7.08 8.03
N LEU A 701 -17.27 7.00 7.86
CA LEU A 701 -18.00 5.73 7.99
C LEU A 701 -18.00 4.87 6.74
N THR A 702 -17.86 5.48 5.56
CA THR A 702 -18.06 4.79 4.30
C THR A 702 -16.75 4.25 3.78
N ASP A 703 -16.78 3.02 3.27
CA ASP A 703 -15.70 2.51 2.45
C ASP A 703 -15.79 3.14 1.06
N LEU A 704 -14.79 3.95 0.72
CA LEU A 704 -14.74 4.72 -0.52
C LEU A 704 -14.25 3.90 -1.71
N ARG A 705 -13.88 2.61 -1.52
CA ARG A 705 -13.32 1.74 -2.55
C ARG A 705 -13.92 0.34 -2.47
N THR A 706 -15.15 0.21 -2.96
CA THR A 706 -15.89 -1.05 -3.06
C THR A 706 -16.21 -1.38 -4.51
N SER A 707 -16.78 -2.55 -4.78
CA SER A 707 -17.33 -2.90 -6.11
C SER A 707 -18.39 -1.93 -6.65
N THR A 708 -19.01 -1.13 -5.78
CA THR A 708 -20.08 -0.17 -6.14
C THR A 708 -19.72 1.29 -5.90
N VAL A 709 -18.63 1.58 -5.18
CA VAL A 709 -18.21 2.94 -4.80
C VAL A 709 -16.73 3.10 -5.14
N GLY A 710 -16.40 4.15 -5.89
CA GLY A 710 -15.01 4.42 -6.28
C GLY A 710 -14.58 3.74 -7.57
N LYS A 711 -13.30 3.93 -7.93
CA LYS A 711 -12.70 3.42 -9.17
C LYS A 711 -12.46 1.91 -9.16
N SER A 712 -12.10 1.35 -8.00
CA SER A 712 -11.79 -0.07 -7.84
C SER A 712 -12.10 -0.55 -6.43
N ASP A 713 -12.46 -1.82 -6.32
CA ASP A 713 -12.65 -2.55 -5.06
C ASP A 713 -11.30 -2.83 -4.41
N LEU A 714 -11.03 -2.21 -3.26
CA LEU A 714 -9.78 -2.40 -2.51
C LEU A 714 -10.05 -3.15 -1.20
N PRO A 715 -9.20 -4.11 -0.81
CA PRO A 715 -9.38 -4.82 0.47
C PRO A 715 -9.36 -3.88 1.68
N GLY A 716 -10.33 -4.06 2.57
CA GLY A 716 -10.45 -3.30 3.81
C GLY A 716 -11.06 -1.90 3.61
N LYS A 717 -11.57 -1.33 4.70
CA LYS A 717 -12.28 -0.05 4.67
C LYS A 717 -11.36 1.10 4.28
N GLN A 718 -11.57 1.66 3.08
CA GLN A 718 -10.86 2.86 2.62
C GLN A 718 -11.67 4.10 3.02
N ASN A 719 -11.48 4.60 4.23
CA ASN A 719 -12.17 5.79 4.74
C ASN A 719 -11.20 6.96 4.96
N LEU A 720 -11.76 8.14 5.27
CA LEU A 720 -10.99 9.33 5.60
C LEU A 720 -11.07 9.64 7.09
N THR A 721 -9.93 10.02 7.66
CA THR A 721 -9.87 10.66 8.98
C THR A 721 -9.72 12.16 8.77
N ILE A 722 -10.67 12.92 9.32
CA ILE A 722 -10.78 14.36 9.13
C ILE A 722 -10.17 15.10 10.31
N TYR A 723 -9.20 15.95 10.01
CA TYR A 723 -8.60 16.92 10.90
C TYR A 723 -9.10 18.29 10.53
N THR A 724 -9.40 19.11 11.53
CA THR A 724 -9.80 20.51 11.30
C THR A 724 -8.98 21.44 12.16
N VAL A 725 -8.46 22.50 11.57
CA VAL A 725 -7.75 23.58 12.23
C VAL A 725 -8.58 24.86 12.06
N PHE A 726 -9.24 25.28 13.12
CA PHE A 726 -9.96 26.55 13.18
C PHE A 726 -8.95 27.69 13.39
N ALA A 727 -8.85 28.57 12.40
CA ALA A 727 -7.81 29.60 12.36
C ALA A 727 -8.39 31.00 12.12
N PHE A 728 -7.74 32.01 12.70
CA PHE A 728 -7.90 33.44 12.40
C PHE A 728 -9.25 34.11 12.76
N ASP A 729 -10.24 33.40 13.30
CA ASP A 729 -11.56 33.96 13.62
C ASP A 729 -12.13 33.45 14.96
N ASP A 730 -13.17 34.11 15.48
CA ASP A 730 -13.87 33.77 16.74
C ASP A 730 -15.36 33.42 16.50
N SER A 731 -15.72 33.09 15.27
CA SER A 731 -17.09 32.67 14.95
C SER A 731 -17.53 31.46 15.79
N PRO A 732 -18.56 31.59 16.65
CA PRO A 732 -19.08 30.44 17.39
C PRO A 732 -19.65 29.37 16.47
N ILE A 733 -20.15 29.79 15.30
CA ILE A 733 -20.76 28.91 14.29
C ILE A 733 -19.66 28.17 13.53
N GLY A 734 -18.64 28.88 13.03
CA GLY A 734 -17.51 28.24 12.35
C GLY A 734 -16.76 27.27 13.25
N ARG A 735 -16.56 27.64 14.53
CA ARG A 735 -15.97 26.75 15.54
C ARG A 735 -16.80 25.49 15.75
N ASP A 736 -18.13 25.62 15.87
CA ASP A 736 -19.04 24.46 16.04
C ASP A 736 -19.01 23.52 14.83
N ILE A 737 -19.07 24.08 13.62
CA ILE A 737 -18.99 23.32 12.36
C ILE A 737 -17.70 22.49 12.29
N LEU A 738 -16.55 23.11 12.54
CA LEU A 738 -15.26 22.40 12.49
C LEU A 738 -15.11 21.39 13.64
N LYS A 739 -15.56 21.72 14.86
CA LYS A 739 -15.57 20.76 15.98
C LYS A 739 -16.41 19.53 15.66
N LYS A 740 -17.62 19.69 15.13
CA LYS A 740 -18.46 18.54 14.76
C LYS A 740 -17.87 17.77 13.57
N ALA A 741 -17.29 18.45 12.59
CA ALA A 741 -16.58 17.80 11.49
C ALA A 741 -15.40 16.94 11.97
N ALA A 742 -14.60 17.42 12.92
CA ALA A 742 -13.55 16.64 13.57
C ALA A 742 -14.10 15.46 14.38
N LYS A 743 -15.13 15.69 15.21
CA LYS A 743 -15.76 14.64 16.03
C LYS A 743 -16.30 13.50 15.19
N TYR A 744 -17.12 13.81 14.19
CA TYR A 744 -17.79 12.79 13.37
C TYR A 744 -16.91 12.27 12.22
N GLY A 745 -15.86 13.01 11.87
CA GLY A 745 -14.89 12.64 10.83
C GLY A 745 -13.60 11.99 11.34
N GLY A 746 -13.36 11.97 12.66
CA GLY A 746 -12.06 11.59 13.23
C GLY A 746 -12.10 10.73 14.49
N PHE A 747 -13.27 10.24 14.90
CA PHE A 747 -13.40 9.33 16.05
C PHE A 747 -12.86 7.93 15.75
N ASP A 748 -12.45 7.21 16.79
CA ASP A 748 -12.04 5.81 16.70
C ASP A 748 -13.25 4.88 16.93
N ASP A 749 -13.74 4.26 15.88
CA ASP A 749 -14.90 3.34 15.92
C ASP A 749 -14.51 1.90 16.35
N PHE A 750 -13.85 1.76 17.51
CA PHE A 750 -13.27 0.48 17.94
C PHE A 750 -14.29 -0.64 18.25
N ASP A 751 -15.57 -0.30 18.41
CA ASP A 751 -16.67 -1.25 18.67
C ASP A 751 -17.63 -1.40 17.47
N ASN A 752 -17.31 -0.76 16.34
CA ASN A 752 -18.10 -0.77 15.10
C ASN A 752 -19.56 -0.30 15.26
N THR A 753 -19.88 0.55 16.24
CA THR A 753 -21.22 1.14 16.33
C THR A 753 -21.46 2.21 15.27
N GLY A 754 -20.38 2.70 14.65
CA GLY A 754 -20.39 3.81 13.71
C GLY A 754 -20.73 5.13 14.38
N LYS A 755 -20.54 5.27 15.70
CA LYS A 755 -20.98 6.42 16.48
C LYS A 755 -19.90 6.91 17.46
N PRO A 756 -19.70 8.23 17.58
CA PRO A 756 -18.92 8.84 18.68
C PRO A 756 -19.75 8.90 19.99
N ASP A 757 -20.27 7.76 20.44
CA ASP A 757 -21.20 7.62 21.58
C ASP A 757 -20.52 7.54 22.96
N SER A 758 -19.18 7.53 23.01
CA SER A 758 -18.40 7.65 24.25
C SER A 758 -17.22 8.60 24.05
N ALA A 759 -16.83 9.33 25.10
CA ALA A 759 -15.70 10.27 25.05
C ALA A 759 -14.39 9.57 24.63
N ALA A 760 -14.15 8.33 25.09
CA ALA A 760 -12.98 7.53 24.72
C ALA A 760 -12.78 7.33 23.19
N LYS A 761 -13.82 7.54 22.38
CA LYS A 761 -13.74 7.45 20.91
C LYS A 761 -13.26 8.73 20.24
N TRP A 762 -13.52 9.90 20.79
CA TRP A 762 -13.31 11.16 20.08
C TRP A 762 -12.65 12.26 20.91
N ASP A 763 -12.62 12.10 22.23
CA ASP A 763 -12.11 13.02 23.24
C ASP A 763 -11.42 12.18 24.34
N LYS A 764 -10.25 11.63 24.00
CA LYS A 764 -9.50 10.75 24.91
C LYS A 764 -8.90 11.48 26.10
N ASN A 765 -8.67 12.78 25.96
CA ASN A 765 -8.12 13.62 27.03
C ASN A 765 -9.21 14.13 28.00
N GLY A 766 -10.49 14.04 27.61
CA GLY A 766 -11.67 14.40 28.40
C GLY A 766 -11.87 15.90 28.54
N ASP A 767 -11.38 16.70 27.60
CA ASP A 767 -11.48 18.17 27.63
C ASP A 767 -12.75 18.71 26.93
N GLY A 768 -13.58 17.83 26.37
CA GLY A 768 -14.79 18.18 25.62
C GLY A 768 -14.51 18.67 24.20
N VAL A 769 -13.27 18.55 23.72
CA VAL A 769 -12.81 18.93 22.38
C VAL A 769 -12.34 17.68 21.64
N PRO A 770 -12.75 17.49 20.38
CA PRO A 770 -12.30 16.32 19.63
C PRO A 770 -10.78 16.29 19.45
N ASP A 771 -10.17 15.11 19.56
CA ASP A 771 -8.71 14.94 19.44
C ASP A 771 -8.16 15.34 18.05
N THR A 772 -9.00 15.32 17.01
CA THR A 772 -8.65 15.77 15.65
C THR A 772 -9.03 17.23 15.37
N PHE A 773 -9.53 17.96 16.37
CA PHE A 773 -9.83 19.38 16.29
C PHE A 773 -8.69 20.21 16.91
N TYR A 774 -8.26 21.22 16.18
CA TYR A 774 -7.23 22.15 16.61
C TYR A 774 -7.74 23.57 16.42
N GLU A 775 -7.38 24.46 17.33
CA GLU A 775 -7.81 25.86 17.30
C GLU A 775 -6.64 26.78 17.64
N ALA A 776 -6.48 27.82 16.83
CA ALA A 776 -5.44 28.82 17.02
C ALA A 776 -5.85 30.17 16.41
N GLN A 777 -5.51 31.26 17.10
CA GLN A 777 -5.98 32.60 16.75
C GLN A 777 -4.87 33.49 16.16
N ASP A 778 -3.60 33.12 16.38
CA ASP A 778 -2.44 33.87 15.91
C ASP A 778 -1.47 32.95 15.15
N GLY A 779 -0.60 33.54 14.33
CA GLY A 779 0.30 32.77 13.46
C GLY A 779 1.24 31.79 14.19
N ALA A 780 1.71 32.10 15.39
CA ALA A 780 2.61 31.21 16.12
C ALA A 780 1.83 30.00 16.67
N SER A 781 0.65 30.24 17.24
CA SER A 781 -0.22 29.15 17.70
C SER A 781 -0.71 28.28 16.54
N ILE A 782 -1.03 28.85 15.37
CA ILE A 782 -1.44 28.07 14.19
C ILE A 782 -0.30 27.15 13.74
N ALA A 783 0.94 27.64 13.71
CA ALA A 783 2.10 26.82 13.35
C ALA A 783 2.26 25.62 14.30
N ALA A 784 2.15 25.86 15.61
CA ALA A 784 2.27 24.83 16.63
C ALA A 784 1.14 23.80 16.56
N GLN A 785 -0.11 24.26 16.39
CA GLN A 785 -1.27 23.37 16.29
C GLN A 785 -1.25 22.55 14.99
N LEU A 786 -0.84 23.13 13.87
CA LEU A 786 -0.70 22.40 12.61
C LEU A 786 0.43 21.38 12.69
N GLU A 787 1.55 21.72 13.33
CA GLU A 787 2.62 20.75 13.62
C GLU A 787 2.10 19.60 14.50
N LYS A 788 1.32 19.92 15.54
CA LYS A 788 0.70 18.91 16.41
C LYS A 788 -0.26 18.00 15.63
N ALA A 789 -1.06 18.54 14.72
CA ALA A 789 -1.94 17.76 13.86
C ALA A 789 -1.16 16.81 12.94
N VAL A 790 -0.07 17.29 12.33
CA VAL A 790 0.83 16.45 11.52
C VAL A 790 1.48 15.34 12.35
N LEU A 791 1.93 15.65 13.56
CA LEU A 791 2.52 14.65 14.46
C LEU A 791 1.49 13.62 14.93
N ASP A 792 0.23 14.02 15.18
CA ASP A 792 -0.85 13.09 15.51
C ASP A 792 -1.18 12.17 14.32
N ILE A 793 -1.24 12.71 13.10
CA ILE A 793 -1.38 11.90 11.88
C ILE A 793 -0.25 10.87 11.79
N LEU A 794 1.01 11.30 12.00
CA LEU A 794 2.16 10.41 12.02
C LEU A 794 2.10 9.36 13.13
N ALA A 795 1.54 9.69 14.30
CA ALA A 795 1.34 8.77 15.41
C ALA A 795 0.24 7.73 15.12
N ARG A 796 -0.83 8.12 14.43
CA ARG A 796 -1.91 7.19 14.02
C ARG A 796 -1.50 6.19 12.95
N VAL A 797 -0.39 6.43 12.28
CA VAL A 797 0.15 5.56 11.23
C VAL A 797 1.40 4.80 11.67
N SER A 798 1.97 5.12 12.84
CA SER A 798 3.23 4.54 13.29
C SER A 798 3.01 3.22 14.03
N ALA A 799 3.35 2.14 13.33
CA ALA A 799 3.75 0.86 13.93
C ALA A 799 5.05 0.43 13.23
N GLY A 800 6.21 0.79 13.79
CA GLY A 800 7.55 0.47 13.22
C GLY A 800 8.69 1.37 13.72
N THR A 801 9.91 0.84 13.83
CA THR A 801 10.89 1.17 14.90
C THR A 801 12.28 1.65 14.52
N ALA A 802 12.98 2.21 15.51
CA ALA A 802 14.44 2.32 15.56
C ALA A 802 15.12 0.94 15.51
N ALA A 803 16.11 0.77 14.63
CA ALA A 803 17.03 -0.37 14.65
C ALA A 803 18.47 0.13 14.85
N SER A 804 19.25 -0.66 15.58
CA SER A 804 20.66 -0.41 15.76
C SER A 804 21.44 -1.38 14.88
N ILE A 805 22.04 -0.84 13.81
CA ILE A 805 23.00 -1.56 12.97
C ILE A 805 24.37 -1.03 13.35
N LEU A 806 25.15 -1.79 14.13
CA LEU A 806 26.57 -1.51 14.29
C LEU A 806 27.37 -2.80 14.34
N SER A 807 28.36 -2.83 13.46
CA SER A 807 29.31 -3.90 13.17
C SER A 807 30.09 -4.32 14.40
N ASN A 808 29.81 -5.50 14.94
CA ASN A 808 30.72 -6.21 15.84
C ASN A 808 31.91 -6.85 15.10
N SER A 809 32.23 -6.42 13.88
CA SER A 809 33.16 -7.18 13.03
C SER A 809 34.54 -6.54 12.93
N GLU A 810 35.51 -7.14 13.59
CA GLU A 810 36.77 -7.45 12.90
C GLU A 810 36.53 -8.75 12.08
N GLY A 811 35.74 -8.68 11.00
CA GLY A 811 35.34 -9.89 10.25
C GLY A 811 34.18 -9.68 9.27
N THR A 812 33.57 -10.77 8.83
CA THR A 812 32.47 -10.77 7.83
C THR A 812 31.09 -11.09 8.39
N GLY A 813 30.95 -11.28 9.71
CA GLY A 813 29.66 -11.50 10.37
C GLY A 813 29.43 -10.52 11.52
N ALA A 814 28.19 -10.10 11.70
CA ALA A 814 27.75 -9.16 12.74
C ALA A 814 26.31 -9.46 13.19
N ASN A 815 25.90 -8.89 14.33
CA ASN A 815 24.53 -8.94 14.84
C ASN A 815 23.81 -7.61 14.58
N ILE A 816 22.50 -7.69 14.28
CA ILE A 816 21.61 -6.52 14.23
C ILE A 816 20.54 -6.67 15.30
N LEU A 817 20.41 -5.64 16.14
CA LEU A 817 19.27 -5.52 17.05
C LEU A 817 18.22 -4.61 16.45
N GLN A 818 17.04 -5.18 16.23
CA GLN A 818 15.87 -4.46 15.80
C GLN A 818 14.87 -4.41 16.96
N ALA A 819 14.67 -3.24 17.54
CA ALA A 819 13.51 -3.00 18.38
C ALA A 819 12.26 -2.95 17.49
N VAL A 820 11.07 -3.23 18.02
CA VAL A 820 9.73 -3.05 17.42
C VAL A 820 8.76 -2.54 18.49
N PHE A 821 7.84 -1.64 18.15
CA PHE A 821 6.75 -1.25 19.03
C PHE A 821 5.40 -1.48 18.39
N TYR A 822 4.43 -1.77 19.25
CA TYR A 822 3.04 -2.02 18.88
C TYR A 822 2.14 -1.17 19.78
N PRO A 823 1.48 -0.13 19.24
CA PRO A 823 0.42 0.57 19.96
C PRO A 823 -0.68 -0.41 20.39
N LYS A 824 -0.91 -1.43 19.56
CA LYS A 824 -1.85 -2.52 19.81
C LYS A 824 -1.37 -3.77 19.06
N LYS A 825 -1.17 -4.88 19.78
CA LYS A 825 -0.81 -6.19 19.22
C LYS A 825 -1.82 -7.20 19.69
N SER A 826 -2.52 -7.80 18.74
CA SER A 826 -3.38 -8.93 19.03
C SER A 826 -2.53 -10.22 19.09
N PHE A 827 -2.94 -11.15 19.93
CA PHE A 827 -2.41 -12.49 20.09
C PHE A 827 -3.56 -13.50 19.93
N GLU A 828 -3.34 -14.79 20.20
CA GLU A 828 -4.32 -15.85 19.88
C GLU A 828 -5.75 -15.55 20.38
N ASN A 829 -5.90 -15.27 21.68
CA ASN A 829 -7.21 -15.02 22.33
C ASN A 829 -7.22 -13.73 23.16
N SER A 830 -6.25 -12.85 22.93
CA SER A 830 -5.94 -11.73 23.82
C SER A 830 -5.27 -10.61 23.05
N GLU A 831 -5.17 -9.45 23.66
CA GLU A 831 -4.58 -8.27 23.05
C GLU A 831 -3.82 -7.48 24.10
N ALA A 832 -2.73 -6.86 23.70
CA ALA A 832 -1.99 -5.92 24.55
C ALA A 832 -1.69 -4.65 23.77
N SER A 833 -1.81 -3.51 24.45
CA SER A 833 -1.48 -2.19 23.92
C SER A 833 -0.14 -1.70 24.43
N TRP A 834 0.53 -0.85 23.66
CA TRP A 834 1.80 -0.20 24.02
C TRP A 834 2.84 -1.20 24.54
N ILE A 835 3.15 -2.18 23.69
CA ILE A 835 4.15 -3.22 23.96
C ILE A 835 5.29 -3.15 22.96
N GLY A 836 6.46 -3.63 23.36
CA GLY A 836 7.65 -3.68 22.52
C GLY A 836 8.21 -5.08 22.36
N GLU A 837 9.03 -5.24 21.34
CA GLU A 837 9.81 -6.43 21.03
C GLU A 837 11.23 -6.00 20.64
N MET A 838 12.23 -6.83 20.87
CA MET A 838 13.57 -6.61 20.33
C MET A 838 14.13 -7.95 19.84
N GLN A 839 14.43 -8.02 18.54
CA GLN A 839 14.95 -9.22 17.91
C GLN A 839 16.40 -9.06 17.48
N ASN A 840 17.16 -10.15 17.56
CA ASN A 840 18.53 -10.26 17.08
C ASN A 840 18.59 -11.08 15.80
N LEU A 841 19.12 -10.48 14.73
CA LEU A 841 19.31 -11.11 13.43
C LEU A 841 20.79 -11.12 13.05
N TRP A 842 21.15 -11.98 12.11
CA TRP A 842 22.46 -11.96 11.50
C TRP A 842 22.59 -10.84 10.47
N TYR A 843 23.79 -10.30 10.36
CA TYR A 843 24.19 -9.41 9.29
C TYR A 843 25.52 -9.85 8.72
N TYR A 844 25.50 -10.26 7.45
CA TYR A 844 26.69 -10.56 6.70
C TYR A 844 27.29 -9.27 6.16
N ILE A 845 28.58 -9.07 6.41
CA ILE A 845 29.36 -7.94 5.89
C ILE A 845 30.31 -8.50 4.84
N ASP A 846 30.04 -8.19 3.58
CA ASP A 846 30.97 -8.48 2.50
C ASP A 846 32.24 -7.60 2.66
N PRO A 847 33.46 -8.16 2.64
CA PRO A 847 34.71 -7.39 2.63
C PRO A 847 34.79 -6.31 1.55
N ARG A 848 34.05 -6.46 0.44
CA ARG A 848 33.97 -5.48 -0.66
C ARG A 848 32.72 -4.60 -0.62
N LEU A 849 31.84 -4.82 0.37
CA LEU A 849 30.56 -4.12 0.58
C LEU A 849 29.62 -4.17 -0.63
N GLN A 850 29.72 -5.21 -1.47
CA GLN A 850 28.85 -5.41 -2.62
C GLN A 850 27.60 -6.20 -2.21
N ASN A 851 27.78 -7.25 -1.41
CA ASN A 851 26.75 -8.28 -1.17
C ASN A 851 26.42 -8.47 0.33
N SER A 852 26.35 -7.37 1.10
CA SER A 852 26.03 -7.43 2.54
C SER A 852 24.53 -7.64 2.75
N THR A 853 24.15 -8.63 3.55
CA THR A 853 22.75 -9.08 3.68
C THR A 853 22.32 -9.33 5.12
N ILE A 854 21.04 -9.09 5.43
CA ILE A 854 20.40 -9.49 6.69
C ILE A 854 19.99 -10.96 6.57
N ARG A 855 20.22 -11.75 7.61
CA ARG A 855 19.95 -13.19 7.61
C ARG A 855 19.24 -13.64 8.88
N GLU A 856 18.37 -14.63 8.74
CA GLU A 856 17.82 -15.39 9.87
C GLU A 856 18.78 -16.53 10.25
N ASP A 857 18.60 -17.14 11.40
CA ASP A 857 19.29 -18.38 11.81
C ASP A 857 18.38 -19.57 11.43
N SER A 858 18.42 -19.98 10.17
CA SER A 858 17.44 -20.93 9.60
C SER A 858 17.53 -22.34 10.21
N VAL A 859 18.68 -22.69 10.80
CA VAL A 859 18.90 -24.00 11.45
C VAL A 859 18.96 -23.92 12.96
N THR A 860 18.81 -22.72 13.54
CA THR A 860 18.77 -22.45 14.99
C THR A 860 20.01 -22.97 15.73
N ASP A 861 21.19 -22.79 15.15
CA ASP A 861 22.46 -23.27 15.72
C ASP A 861 23.38 -22.13 16.21
N ASN A 862 22.91 -20.89 16.12
CA ASN A 862 23.66 -19.67 16.42
C ASN A 862 24.95 -19.53 15.62
N ILE A 863 25.02 -20.11 14.42
CA ILE A 863 26.10 -19.92 13.45
C ILE A 863 25.54 -19.09 12.30
N LEU A 864 26.38 -18.22 11.72
CA LEU A 864 26.10 -17.57 10.44
C LEU A 864 26.80 -18.37 9.34
N ASP A 865 26.08 -19.24 8.66
CA ASP A 865 26.52 -20.00 7.48
C ASP A 865 25.75 -19.52 6.25
N LEU A 866 26.45 -18.89 5.30
CA LEU A 866 25.81 -18.29 4.13
C LEU A 866 24.97 -19.28 3.32
N LYS A 867 25.25 -20.58 3.36
CA LYS A 867 24.49 -21.57 2.58
C LYS A 867 23.30 -22.15 3.32
N GLN A 868 23.28 -22.05 4.65
CA GLN A 868 22.22 -22.62 5.49
C GLN A 868 21.23 -21.54 5.92
N ASP A 869 21.74 -20.34 6.22
CA ASP A 869 20.98 -19.21 6.71
C ASP A 869 20.46 -18.34 5.58
N LYS A 870 19.14 -18.21 5.53
CA LYS A 870 18.46 -17.50 4.46
C LYS A 870 18.67 -16.00 4.58
N VAL A 871 18.85 -15.38 3.42
CA VAL A 871 18.78 -13.93 3.26
C VAL A 871 17.34 -13.49 3.50
N VAL A 872 17.20 -12.47 4.35
CA VAL A 872 15.92 -11.88 4.74
C VAL A 872 15.75 -10.56 4.00
N GLN A 873 14.76 -10.51 3.11
CA GLN A 873 14.40 -9.29 2.40
C GLN A 873 13.00 -8.83 2.84
N PHE A 874 12.96 -7.76 3.62
CA PHE A 874 11.68 -7.16 4.02
C PHE A 874 11.03 -6.46 2.82
N ARG A 875 9.77 -6.77 2.55
CA ARG A 875 8.94 -6.07 1.57
C ARG A 875 7.52 -5.90 2.08
N PHE A 876 6.77 -5.07 1.39
CA PHE A 876 5.37 -4.88 1.67
C PHE A 876 4.53 -5.74 0.71
N ASP A 877 3.60 -6.54 1.24
CA ASP A 877 2.73 -7.41 0.46
C ASP A 877 1.30 -7.43 1.02
N ASN A 878 0.30 -7.21 0.16
CA ASN A 878 -1.12 -7.33 0.50
C ASN A 878 -1.56 -6.71 1.83
N GLY A 879 -1.00 -5.54 2.18
CA GLY A 879 -1.39 -4.84 3.41
C GLY A 879 -0.58 -5.19 4.65
N GLN A 880 0.45 -6.03 4.54
CA GLN A 880 1.30 -6.47 5.64
C GLN A 880 2.77 -6.42 5.23
N THR A 881 3.69 -6.03 6.13
CA THR A 881 5.10 -6.33 5.88
C THR A 881 5.33 -7.81 6.03
N VAL A 882 6.02 -8.31 5.03
CA VAL A 882 6.49 -9.68 4.97
C VAL A 882 8.01 -9.65 4.81
N ALA A 883 8.63 -10.77 5.12
CA ALA A 883 10.02 -11.05 4.88
C ALA A 883 10.10 -12.18 3.87
N ASP A 884 10.62 -11.89 2.67
CA ASP A 884 11.01 -12.94 1.75
C ASP A 884 12.31 -13.57 2.22
N LEU A 885 12.34 -14.89 2.17
CA LEU A 885 13.49 -15.69 2.52
C LEU A 885 14.13 -16.18 1.23
N LEU A 886 15.40 -15.88 1.02
CA LEU A 886 16.16 -16.35 -0.14
C LEU A 886 17.32 -17.25 0.31
N SER A 887 17.48 -18.38 -0.37
CA SER A 887 18.63 -19.26 -0.20
C SER A 887 19.80 -18.79 -1.06
N ASP A 888 20.97 -18.69 -0.44
CA ASP A 888 22.25 -18.41 -1.10
C ASP A 888 22.96 -19.75 -1.35
N THR A 889 22.92 -20.21 -2.60
CA THR A 889 23.33 -21.57 -2.96
C THR A 889 24.84 -21.67 -3.22
N ASP A 890 25.44 -20.61 -3.72
CA ASP A 890 26.86 -20.57 -4.04
C ASP A 890 27.74 -20.02 -2.89
N GLY A 891 27.14 -19.35 -1.91
CA GLY A 891 27.74 -18.81 -0.70
C GLY A 891 28.43 -17.46 -0.91
N ASP A 892 27.98 -16.67 -1.88
CA ASP A 892 28.59 -15.38 -2.24
C ASP A 892 28.10 -14.19 -1.40
N GLY A 893 27.02 -14.37 -0.62
CA GLY A 893 26.43 -13.33 0.21
C GLY A 893 25.05 -12.88 -0.25
N ASP A 894 24.67 -13.12 -1.50
CA ASP A 894 23.40 -12.72 -2.10
C ASP A 894 22.37 -13.87 -2.09
N GLY A 895 21.09 -13.51 -2.12
CA GLY A 895 20.01 -14.50 -2.20
C GLY A 895 19.74 -14.93 -3.64
N ASP A 896 19.99 -16.20 -3.97
CA ASP A 896 19.80 -16.75 -5.32
C ASP A 896 18.36 -17.20 -5.60
N VAL A 897 17.78 -17.91 -4.63
CA VAL A 897 16.55 -18.69 -4.84
C VAL A 897 15.53 -18.37 -3.75
N ALA A 898 14.34 -17.91 -4.14
CA ALA A 898 13.24 -17.70 -3.21
C ALA A 898 12.85 -19.01 -2.50
N SER A 899 12.86 -18.98 -1.17
CA SER A 899 12.57 -20.11 -0.27
C SER A 899 11.19 -20.00 0.39
N GLY A 900 10.63 -18.78 0.47
CA GLY A 900 9.30 -18.52 1.00
C GLY A 900 9.12 -17.08 1.43
N THR A 901 7.94 -16.76 1.95
CA THR A 901 7.58 -15.44 2.50
C THR A 901 6.96 -15.66 3.87
N VAL A 902 7.44 -14.96 4.89
CA VAL A 902 6.98 -15.06 6.28
C VAL A 902 6.65 -13.69 6.86
N THR A 903 5.98 -13.61 8.01
CA THR A 903 5.83 -12.32 8.70
C THR A 903 7.13 -12.01 9.49
N PRO A 904 7.41 -10.73 9.82
CA PRO A 904 8.54 -10.40 10.70
C PRO A 904 8.50 -11.11 12.06
N ASP A 905 7.30 -11.49 12.54
CA ASP A 905 7.14 -12.26 13.77
C ASP A 905 7.53 -13.74 13.62
N ASP A 906 7.60 -14.27 12.39
CA ASP A 906 7.87 -15.67 12.10
C ASP A 906 9.31 -15.92 11.63
N LEU A 907 10.15 -14.88 11.59
CA LEU A 907 11.56 -15.01 11.29
C LEU A 907 12.29 -15.82 12.36
N ASN A 908 13.22 -16.68 11.93
CA ASN A 908 14.10 -17.41 12.84
C ASN A 908 15.20 -16.48 13.37
N SER A 909 14.84 -15.58 14.28
CA SER A 909 15.81 -14.73 14.98
C SER A 909 16.69 -15.56 15.91
N LEU A 910 17.93 -15.13 16.13
CA LEU A 910 18.83 -15.69 17.14
C LEU A 910 18.18 -15.71 18.52
N TRP A 911 17.48 -14.61 18.83
CA TRP A 911 16.62 -14.52 20.01
C TRP A 911 15.66 -13.33 19.88
N ARG A 912 14.61 -13.34 20.71
CA ARG A 912 13.58 -12.28 20.80
C ARG A 912 13.31 -11.93 22.26
N ALA A 913 13.70 -10.73 22.66
CA ALA A 913 13.73 -10.29 24.05
C ALA A 913 12.34 -10.24 24.69
N GLY A 914 11.35 -9.72 23.97
CA GLY A 914 9.96 -9.63 24.41
C GLY A 914 9.35 -11.02 24.63
N LYS A 915 9.50 -11.93 23.66
CA LYS A 915 9.06 -13.33 23.78
C LYS A 915 9.74 -14.05 24.95
N LEU A 916 11.06 -13.93 25.11
CA LEU A 916 11.79 -14.53 26.24
C LEU A 916 11.33 -13.97 27.58
N LEU A 917 11.09 -12.66 27.66
CA LEU A 917 10.64 -12.01 28.89
C LEU A 917 9.18 -12.35 29.22
N TRP A 918 8.34 -12.56 28.22
CA TRP A 918 6.99 -13.10 28.37
C TRP A 918 7.02 -14.53 28.93
N GLN A 919 7.87 -15.41 28.39
CA GLN A 919 8.06 -16.79 28.87
C GLN A 919 8.65 -16.88 30.29
N ARG A 920 9.33 -15.83 30.75
CA ARG A 920 9.99 -15.79 32.06
C ARG A 920 8.97 -15.83 33.19
N ASN A 921 9.06 -16.88 34.01
CA ASN A 921 8.32 -17.06 35.26
C ASN A 921 9.19 -16.85 36.52
N SER A 922 10.51 -16.75 36.37
CA SER A 922 11.43 -16.44 37.47
C SER A 922 11.44 -14.94 37.78
N GLU A 923 11.76 -14.58 39.03
CA GLU A 923 11.92 -13.19 39.47
C GLU A 923 12.92 -12.42 38.59
N ARG A 924 12.63 -11.13 38.38
CA ARG A 924 13.45 -10.20 37.60
C ARG A 924 14.39 -9.41 38.52
N THR A 925 15.57 -9.10 38.00
CA THR A 925 16.50 -8.17 38.66
C THR A 925 16.19 -6.77 38.18
N ILE A 926 15.43 -6.02 38.97
CA ILE A 926 15.06 -4.64 38.66
C ILE A 926 15.72 -3.73 39.69
N TYR A 927 16.54 -2.79 39.24
CA TYR A 927 17.18 -1.79 40.08
C TYR A 927 16.42 -0.46 40.03
N THR A 928 16.54 0.31 41.11
CA THR A 928 16.19 1.72 41.15
C THR A 928 17.16 2.46 42.07
N GLN A 929 16.93 3.74 42.35
CA GLN A 929 17.71 4.51 43.32
C GLN A 929 16.81 5.48 44.09
N THR A 930 17.15 5.73 45.36
CA THR A 930 16.48 6.76 46.19
C THR A 930 17.45 7.80 46.77
N ALA A 931 18.71 7.39 46.98
CA ALA A 931 19.75 8.17 47.66
C ALA A 931 21.12 8.11 46.95
N GLY A 932 21.16 7.98 45.61
CA GLY A 932 22.40 8.05 44.83
C GLY A 932 23.20 6.73 44.78
N SER A 933 22.55 5.58 44.98
CA SER A 933 23.12 4.26 44.76
C SER A 933 22.04 3.30 44.27
N LEU A 934 22.42 2.28 43.49
CA LEU A 934 21.47 1.26 43.04
C LEU A 934 20.99 0.43 44.23
N ILE A 935 19.68 0.23 44.27
CA ILE A 935 18.99 -0.66 45.21
C ILE A 935 18.06 -1.58 44.41
N SER A 936 17.71 -2.73 44.98
CA SER A 936 16.72 -3.60 44.36
C SER A 936 15.32 -3.00 44.49
N PHE A 937 14.63 -2.89 43.36
CA PHE A 937 13.19 -2.58 43.30
C PHE A 937 12.33 -3.80 43.64
N THR A 938 12.89 -5.01 43.54
CA THR A 938 12.14 -6.25 43.77
C THR A 938 12.23 -6.78 45.19
N ASP A 939 13.26 -6.39 45.95
CA ASP A 939 13.46 -6.75 47.36
C ASP A 939 12.72 -5.77 48.28
N GLY A 940 11.69 -6.27 48.97
CA GLY A 940 10.88 -5.49 49.91
C GLY A 940 11.65 -4.98 51.14
N SER A 941 12.91 -5.34 51.35
CA SER A 941 13.76 -4.77 52.40
C SER A 941 14.48 -3.48 52.00
N ALA A 942 14.78 -3.29 50.71
CA ALA A 942 15.48 -2.13 50.18
C ALA A 942 14.53 -1.09 49.57
N PHE A 943 13.41 -1.54 48.98
CA PHE A 943 12.34 -0.70 48.44
C PHE A 943 10.99 -1.23 48.91
N ASP A 944 10.64 -0.94 50.17
CA ASP A 944 9.44 -1.49 50.83
C ASP A 944 8.17 -0.65 50.54
N PRO A 945 7.17 -1.19 49.78
CA PRO A 945 5.91 -0.48 49.52
C PRO A 945 5.06 -0.22 50.77
N ALA A 946 5.34 -0.87 51.91
CA ALA A 946 4.68 -0.57 53.18
C ALA A 946 5.19 0.73 53.84
N THR A 947 6.34 1.25 53.42
CA THR A 947 6.89 2.48 53.99
C THR A 947 6.29 3.73 53.36
N ALA A 948 6.01 4.74 54.18
CA ALA A 948 5.48 6.03 53.71
C ALA A 948 6.40 6.73 52.69
N GLY A 949 7.72 6.52 52.78
CA GLY A 949 8.68 7.08 51.83
C GLY A 949 8.53 6.50 50.42
N VAL A 950 8.37 5.19 50.29
CA VAL A 950 8.14 4.53 48.99
C VAL A 950 6.75 4.85 48.45
N GLN A 951 5.72 4.89 49.31
CA GLN A 951 4.37 5.29 48.91
C GLN A 951 4.36 6.70 48.31
N ALA A 952 5.11 7.64 48.91
CA ALA A 952 5.28 8.98 48.38
C ALA A 952 6.03 9.00 47.03
N LEU A 953 7.10 8.20 46.88
CA LEU A 953 7.85 8.08 45.62
C LEU A 953 6.99 7.53 44.47
N LEU A 954 6.09 6.59 44.74
CA LEU A 954 5.17 6.01 43.76
C LEU A 954 3.87 6.80 43.59
N GLN A 955 3.64 7.82 44.44
CA GLN A 955 2.37 8.53 44.56
C GLN A 955 1.15 7.61 44.77
N ALA A 956 1.32 6.55 45.55
CA ALA A 956 0.26 5.65 45.94
C ALA A 956 -0.55 6.25 47.10
N ALA A 957 -1.87 6.10 47.08
CA ALA A 957 -2.75 6.58 48.14
C ALA A 957 -2.61 5.77 49.44
N ASN A 958 -2.16 4.52 49.35
CA ASN A 958 -1.94 3.63 50.47
C ASN A 958 -1.00 2.47 50.10
N GLU A 959 -0.61 1.68 51.10
CA GLU A 959 0.21 0.48 50.97
C GLU A 959 -0.33 -0.52 49.94
N ALA A 960 -1.65 -0.75 49.90
CA ALA A 960 -2.24 -1.73 48.98
C ALA A 960 -2.08 -1.32 47.51
N GLU A 961 -2.22 -0.02 47.21
CA GLU A 961 -1.97 0.50 45.87
C GLU A 961 -0.47 0.46 45.53
N ALA A 962 0.41 0.81 46.46
CA ALA A 962 1.87 0.71 46.27
C ALA A 962 2.30 -0.72 45.94
N MET A 963 1.76 -1.72 46.66
CA MET A 963 2.01 -3.14 46.38
C MET A 963 1.52 -3.56 44.98
N LYS A 964 0.35 -3.07 44.54
CA LYS A 964 -0.17 -3.33 43.20
C LYS A 964 0.72 -2.72 42.12
N ILE A 965 1.14 -1.46 42.26
CA ILE A 965 2.03 -0.77 41.30
C ILE A 965 3.33 -1.55 41.16
N VAL A 966 3.99 -1.88 42.28
CA VAL A 966 5.24 -2.65 42.27
C VAL A 966 5.05 -4.02 41.61
N SER A 967 3.97 -4.74 41.94
CA SER A 967 3.67 -6.06 41.35
C SER A 967 3.40 -5.96 39.84
N TYR A 968 2.70 -4.91 39.41
CA TYR A 968 2.44 -4.65 38.01
C TYR A 968 3.73 -4.33 37.24
N THR A 969 4.59 -3.44 37.76
CA THR A 969 5.89 -3.11 37.14
C THR A 969 6.80 -4.33 37.05
N LYS A 970 6.74 -5.26 38.01
CA LYS A 970 7.46 -6.55 37.95
C LYS A 970 7.01 -7.45 36.81
N GLY A 971 5.80 -7.26 36.30
CA GLY A 971 5.21 -8.06 35.23
C GLY A 971 4.14 -9.04 35.71
N VAL A 972 3.40 -8.68 36.77
CA VAL A 972 2.23 -9.44 37.26
C VAL A 972 0.98 -8.57 37.11
N ASP A 973 0.08 -8.94 36.20
CA ASP A 973 -1.19 -8.24 35.98
C ASP A 973 -2.01 -8.15 37.29
N GLN A 974 -2.65 -7.01 37.51
CA GLN A 974 -3.44 -6.71 38.71
C GLN A 974 -4.89 -6.40 38.34
N SER A 975 -5.82 -6.84 39.18
CA SER A 975 -7.23 -6.47 39.01
C SER A 975 -7.42 -4.95 39.18
N GLY A 976 -8.09 -4.34 38.19
CA GLY A 976 -8.32 -2.90 38.08
C GLY A 976 -7.25 -2.13 37.30
N PHE A 977 -6.19 -2.78 36.84
CA PHE A 977 -5.15 -2.20 35.97
C PHE A 977 -5.33 -2.69 34.52
N ARG A 978 -4.69 -2.03 33.55
CA ARG A 978 -4.65 -2.54 32.16
C ARG A 978 -4.03 -3.92 32.13
N SER A 979 -4.57 -4.80 31.29
CA SER A 979 -4.02 -6.14 31.12
C SER A 979 -2.92 -6.16 30.08
N ARG A 980 -1.85 -6.91 30.37
CA ARG A 980 -0.80 -7.29 29.42
C ARG A 980 -0.72 -8.81 29.26
N THR A 981 -1.74 -9.53 29.72
CA THR A 981 -1.81 -10.99 29.62
C THR A 981 -2.10 -11.38 28.18
N VAL A 982 -1.21 -12.19 27.61
CA VAL A 982 -1.27 -12.62 26.22
C VAL A 982 -1.07 -14.13 26.08
N THR A 983 -1.65 -14.72 25.02
CA THR A 983 -1.54 -16.15 24.72
C THR A 983 -0.78 -16.40 23.42
N ILE A 984 0.29 -17.20 23.48
CA ILE A 984 1.15 -17.58 22.34
C ILE A 984 1.35 -19.10 22.39
N ASP A 985 1.11 -19.78 21.28
CA ASP A 985 1.25 -21.24 21.14
C ASP A 985 0.47 -22.00 22.23
N GLY A 986 -0.74 -21.53 22.56
CA GLY A 986 -1.60 -22.10 23.61
C GLY A 986 -1.15 -21.86 25.06
N ASN A 987 -0.05 -21.14 25.28
CA ASN A 987 0.43 -20.79 26.62
C ASN A 987 0.06 -19.34 26.94
N THR A 988 -0.42 -19.07 28.16
CA THR A 988 -0.80 -17.72 28.61
C THR A 988 0.24 -17.17 29.58
N GLY A 989 0.65 -15.92 29.38
CA GLY A 989 1.60 -15.21 30.23
C GLY A 989 1.52 -13.69 30.08
N VAL A 990 2.13 -12.94 31.00
CA VAL A 990 2.13 -11.47 30.96
C VAL A 990 3.28 -10.96 30.08
N TRP A 991 2.96 -10.11 29.10
CA TRP A 991 3.95 -9.38 28.30
C TRP A 991 4.56 -8.26 29.15
N LYS A 992 5.88 -8.32 29.34
CA LYS A 992 6.57 -7.47 30.33
C LYS A 992 7.33 -6.30 29.72
N LEU A 993 7.73 -6.39 28.44
CA LEU A 993 8.50 -5.38 27.74
C LEU A 993 7.59 -4.29 27.17
N GLY A 994 7.78 -3.05 27.63
CA GLY A 994 7.11 -1.87 27.09
C GLY A 994 7.52 -1.57 25.65
N ASP A 995 6.76 -0.71 24.98
CA ASP A 995 7.10 -0.24 23.65
C ASP A 995 8.47 0.47 23.59
N ILE A 996 9.15 0.36 22.45
CA ILE A 996 10.44 0.98 22.18
C ILE A 996 10.24 1.90 20.97
N VAL A 997 9.90 3.16 21.21
CA VAL A 997 9.51 4.10 20.14
C VAL A 997 10.71 4.90 19.65
N SER A 998 11.37 5.63 20.56
CA SER A 998 12.47 6.53 20.21
C SER A 998 13.83 6.04 20.73
N SER A 999 13.86 5.02 21.59
CA SER A 999 15.11 4.46 22.09
C SER A 999 15.77 3.58 21.01
N THR A 1000 17.04 3.86 20.73
CA THR A 1000 17.86 3.00 19.86
C THR A 1000 18.65 2.03 20.73
N PRO A 1001 18.58 0.71 20.49
CA PRO A 1001 19.41 -0.25 21.21
C PRO A 1001 20.92 0.05 21.09
N ARG A 1002 21.69 -0.09 22.16
CA ARG A 1002 23.15 0.03 22.16
C ARG A 1002 23.80 -1.28 22.55
N LEU A 1003 24.80 -1.66 21.78
CA LEU A 1003 25.52 -2.91 21.93
C LEU A 1003 26.86 -2.65 22.61
N GLN A 1004 27.14 -3.42 23.66
CA GLN A 1004 28.45 -3.50 24.28
C GLN A 1004 29.07 -4.86 23.91
N SER A 1005 30.10 -4.83 23.07
CA SER A 1005 30.82 -6.00 22.56
C SER A 1005 32.33 -5.81 22.63
N PHE A 1006 33.13 -6.82 22.30
CA PHE A 1006 34.59 -6.71 22.26
C PHE A 1006 35.15 -5.62 21.35
N SER A 1007 34.33 -5.06 20.45
CA SER A 1007 34.73 -3.95 19.59
C SER A 1007 34.99 -2.69 20.44
N ARG A 1008 36.10 -2.00 20.15
CA ARG A 1008 36.46 -0.76 20.84
C ARG A 1008 35.47 0.36 20.51
N LEU A 1009 35.05 1.10 21.53
CA LEU A 1009 34.11 2.23 21.38
C LEU A 1009 34.80 3.54 20.98
N ALA A 1010 36.10 3.64 21.20
CA ALA A 1010 36.92 4.80 20.86
C ALA A 1010 38.32 4.38 20.37
N ALA A 1011 39.10 5.35 19.91
CA ALA A 1011 40.44 5.13 19.35
C ALA A 1011 41.52 5.93 20.10
N TYR A 1012 41.38 6.11 21.43
CA TYR A 1012 42.31 6.93 22.23
C TYR A 1012 43.76 6.41 22.20
N ASP A 1013 43.95 5.11 21.95
CA ASP A 1013 45.24 4.44 21.81
C ASP A 1013 45.95 4.69 20.47
N SER A 1014 45.23 5.24 19.48
CA SER A 1014 45.77 5.45 18.13
C SER A 1014 46.85 6.54 18.09
N PRO A 1015 47.81 6.49 17.13
CA PRO A 1015 48.91 7.44 17.02
C PRO A 1015 48.42 8.88 16.75
N PRO A 1016 49.24 9.94 16.93
CA PRO A 1016 48.81 11.35 16.92
C PRO A 1016 48.18 11.89 15.63
N SER A 1017 48.20 11.12 14.53
CA SER A 1017 47.44 11.41 13.31
C SER A 1017 45.98 10.93 13.34
N ALA A 1018 45.61 10.11 14.34
CA ALA A 1018 44.30 9.45 14.47
C ALA A 1018 43.81 9.28 15.93
N GLY A 1019 44.61 9.62 16.95
CA GLY A 1019 44.28 9.46 18.37
C GLY A 1019 45.30 10.09 19.34
N TYR A 1020 45.30 9.66 20.60
CA TYR A 1020 46.08 10.28 21.70
C TYR A 1020 47.26 9.41 22.18
N SER A 1021 47.51 8.27 21.55
CA SER A 1021 48.53 7.27 21.96
C SER A 1021 48.41 6.87 23.42
N ASP A 1022 47.19 6.76 23.94
CA ASP A 1022 46.95 6.41 25.33
C ASP A 1022 47.13 4.90 25.57
N TYR A 1023 48.30 4.52 26.06
CA TYR A 1023 48.62 3.12 26.39
C TYR A 1023 47.73 2.56 27.52
N THR A 1024 47.14 3.41 28.37
CA THR A 1024 46.24 2.94 29.43
C THR A 1024 44.89 2.53 28.85
N TYR A 1025 44.40 3.26 27.84
CA TYR A 1025 43.23 2.86 27.07
C TYR A 1025 43.52 1.58 26.27
N LYS A 1026 44.71 1.48 25.66
CA LYS A 1026 45.14 0.25 24.99
C LYS A 1026 45.07 -0.97 25.91
N SER A 1027 45.57 -0.83 27.14
CA SER A 1027 45.50 -1.90 28.15
C SER A 1027 44.06 -2.20 28.58
N PHE A 1028 43.21 -1.18 28.72
CA PHE A 1028 41.79 -1.32 29.06
C PHE A 1028 41.02 -2.14 28.01
N VAL A 1029 41.10 -1.75 26.73
CA VAL A 1029 40.41 -2.46 25.63
C VAL A 1029 41.01 -3.83 25.32
N SER A 1030 42.22 -4.11 25.80
CA SER A 1030 42.89 -5.41 25.63
C SER A 1030 42.63 -6.39 26.78
N SER A 1031 41.96 -5.96 27.86
CA SER A 1031 41.65 -6.79 29.01
C SER A 1031 40.68 -7.93 28.66
N ASN A 1032 40.73 -9.02 29.43
CA ASN A 1032 39.86 -10.19 29.20
C ASN A 1032 38.38 -9.80 29.26
N GLN A 1033 37.98 -9.01 30.26
CA GLN A 1033 36.61 -8.53 30.49
C GLN A 1033 36.10 -7.66 29.34
N TYR A 1034 36.95 -6.78 28.78
CA TYR A 1034 36.55 -5.96 27.64
C TYR A 1034 36.30 -6.83 26.40
N LYS A 1035 37.08 -7.91 26.24
CA LYS A 1035 36.97 -8.82 25.09
C LYS A 1035 35.85 -9.87 25.21
N SER A 1036 35.41 -10.21 26.42
CA SER A 1036 34.34 -11.18 26.63
C SER A 1036 32.97 -10.56 26.91
N ARG A 1037 32.79 -9.25 26.63
CA ARG A 1037 31.52 -8.55 26.85
C ARG A 1037 30.55 -8.73 25.69
N GLY A 1038 29.26 -8.81 26.02
CA GLY A 1038 28.16 -9.03 25.08
C GLY A 1038 26.80 -8.70 25.69
N MET A 1039 26.44 -7.41 25.70
CA MET A 1039 25.18 -6.90 26.28
C MET A 1039 24.50 -5.91 25.32
N GLY A 1040 23.17 -5.98 25.21
CA GLY A 1040 22.34 -5.00 24.52
C GLY A 1040 21.53 -4.16 25.51
N TYR A 1041 21.59 -2.84 25.38
CA TYR A 1041 20.89 -1.88 26.23
C TYR A 1041 19.81 -1.15 25.45
N VAL A 1042 18.59 -1.07 25.98
CA VAL A 1042 17.50 -0.33 25.33
C VAL A 1042 16.56 0.27 26.36
N GLY A 1043 16.17 1.53 26.16
CA GLY A 1043 15.10 2.15 26.93
C GLY A 1043 13.75 1.68 26.42
N ALA A 1044 12.84 1.33 27.31
CA ALA A 1044 11.47 0.99 26.98
C ALA A 1044 10.50 1.86 27.78
N ASN A 1045 9.32 2.04 27.20
CA ASN A 1045 8.31 2.92 27.74
C ASN A 1045 7.46 2.29 28.85
N ASP A 1046 7.98 1.24 29.48
CA ASP A 1046 7.51 0.67 30.75
C ASP A 1046 8.21 1.27 31.98
N GLY A 1047 9.00 2.34 31.76
CA GLY A 1047 9.73 3.04 32.82
C GLY A 1047 11.14 2.52 33.04
N MET A 1048 11.62 1.59 32.22
CA MET A 1048 12.87 0.89 32.44
C MET A 1048 13.87 1.07 31.29
N LEU A 1049 15.14 1.17 31.65
CA LEU A 1049 16.24 0.73 30.79
C LEU A 1049 16.42 -0.77 30.98
N HIS A 1050 16.51 -1.53 29.89
CA HIS A 1050 16.73 -2.98 29.91
C HIS A 1050 18.13 -3.34 29.43
N ALA A 1051 18.75 -4.34 30.05
CA ALA A 1051 19.98 -4.97 29.62
C ALA A 1051 19.73 -6.45 29.26
N PHE A 1052 19.93 -6.80 27.99
CA PHE A 1052 19.72 -8.14 27.45
C PHE A 1052 21.06 -8.78 27.07
N LYS A 1053 21.28 -10.04 27.45
CA LYS A 1053 22.52 -10.75 27.09
C LYS A 1053 22.58 -10.93 25.57
N LEU A 1054 23.61 -10.37 24.94
CA LEU A 1054 23.81 -10.53 23.49
C LEU A 1054 24.50 -11.86 23.18
N GLY A 1055 25.52 -12.23 23.95
CA GLY A 1055 26.47 -13.30 23.64
C GLY A 1055 27.83 -12.76 23.16
N GLU A 1056 28.83 -13.63 23.09
CA GLU A 1056 30.16 -13.34 22.55
C GLU A 1056 30.20 -13.75 21.07
N LEU A 1057 30.61 -12.83 20.21
CA LEU A 1057 30.66 -13.08 18.77
C LEU A 1057 32.03 -13.64 18.37
N ASP A 1058 32.06 -14.90 17.93
CA ASP A 1058 33.22 -15.53 17.34
C ASP A 1058 33.20 -15.39 15.82
N VAL A 1059 34.21 -14.72 15.26
CA VAL A 1059 34.38 -14.48 13.81
C VAL A 1059 35.54 -15.28 13.20
N THR A 1060 36.05 -16.31 13.90
CA THR A 1060 37.18 -17.13 13.45
C THR A 1060 36.82 -18.19 12.40
N ALA A 1061 35.56 -18.21 11.96
CA ALA A 1061 35.04 -19.18 10.99
C ALA A 1061 35.61 -18.97 9.56
N SER A 1062 35.65 -20.06 8.77
CA SER A 1062 36.16 -20.06 7.39
C SER A 1062 35.19 -20.72 6.41
N GLY A 1063 35.29 -20.36 5.13
CA GLY A 1063 34.38 -20.85 4.08
C GLY A 1063 33.04 -20.10 4.08
N SER A 1064 31.92 -20.83 4.05
CA SER A 1064 30.56 -20.26 4.12
C SER A 1064 30.18 -19.81 5.52
N ARG A 1065 30.82 -20.34 6.56
CA ARG A 1065 30.64 -19.92 7.95
C ARG A 1065 31.40 -18.63 8.21
N LYS A 1066 30.68 -17.60 8.66
CA LYS A 1066 31.21 -16.23 8.84
C LYS A 1066 31.27 -15.79 10.30
N ALA A 1067 30.39 -16.32 11.14
CA ALA A 1067 30.39 -16.03 12.57
C ALA A 1067 29.66 -17.12 13.36
N LYS A 1068 29.82 -17.11 14.68
CA LYS A 1068 29.04 -17.87 15.65
C LYS A 1068 28.80 -16.99 16.88
N LEU A 1069 27.61 -17.06 17.45
CA LEU A 1069 27.28 -16.41 18.71
C LEU A 1069 27.39 -17.44 19.84
N GLU A 1070 28.27 -17.18 20.80
CA GLU A 1070 28.55 -18.04 21.94
C GLU A 1070 28.01 -17.45 23.25
N GLY A 1071 27.84 -18.31 24.25
CA GLY A 1071 27.36 -17.96 25.58
C GLY A 1071 25.99 -18.55 25.91
N ASP A 1072 25.69 -18.56 27.20
CA ASP A 1072 24.40 -19.01 27.73
C ASP A 1072 23.42 -17.83 27.85
N ASP A 1073 22.13 -18.14 28.01
CA ASP A 1073 21.08 -17.16 28.30
C ASP A 1073 20.93 -16.03 27.25
N LEU A 1074 21.22 -16.32 25.97
CA LEU A 1074 21.11 -15.34 24.88
C LEU A 1074 19.71 -14.71 24.82
N GLY A 1075 19.65 -13.38 24.70
CA GLY A 1075 18.43 -12.58 24.68
C GLY A 1075 17.73 -12.42 26.04
N LYS A 1076 18.20 -13.08 27.10
CA LYS A 1076 17.61 -12.97 28.44
C LYS A 1076 17.94 -11.62 29.07
N GLU A 1077 16.92 -10.98 29.66
CA GLU A 1077 17.09 -9.78 30.48
C GLU A 1077 17.93 -10.11 31.74
N GLN A 1078 19.13 -9.52 31.81
CA GLN A 1078 20.04 -9.69 32.93
C GLN A 1078 19.65 -8.79 34.10
N TRP A 1079 19.35 -7.53 33.78
CA TRP A 1079 18.82 -6.55 34.72
C TRP A 1079 18.05 -5.45 33.99
N SER A 1080 17.23 -4.73 34.72
CA SER A 1080 16.63 -3.47 34.28
C SER A 1080 16.81 -2.38 35.33
N PHE A 1081 16.72 -1.11 34.92
CA PHE A 1081 16.89 0.05 35.79
C PHE A 1081 15.74 1.03 35.62
N ILE A 1082 15.10 1.38 36.73
CA ILE A 1082 14.07 2.42 36.83
C ILE A 1082 14.73 3.66 37.44
N PRO A 1083 14.90 4.76 36.67
CA PRO A 1083 15.35 6.04 37.22
C PRO A 1083 14.42 6.52 38.33
N LYS A 1084 14.96 7.16 39.37
CA LYS A 1084 14.16 7.70 40.49
C LYS A 1084 13.06 8.63 39.99
N ASN A 1085 13.36 9.44 38.98
CA ASN A 1085 12.41 10.37 38.38
C ASN A 1085 11.28 9.65 37.63
N ALA A 1086 11.42 8.37 37.28
CA ALA A 1086 10.36 7.57 36.67
C ALA A 1086 9.36 6.99 37.71
N LEU A 1087 9.78 6.81 38.96
CA LEU A 1087 8.99 6.17 40.03
C LEU A 1087 7.58 6.77 40.22
N PRO A 1088 7.40 8.11 40.26
CA PRO A 1088 6.08 8.71 40.48
C PRO A 1088 5.07 8.41 39.36
N TYR A 1089 5.57 8.03 38.20
CA TYR A 1089 4.79 7.88 36.98
C TYR A 1089 4.39 6.42 36.72
N LEU A 1090 4.97 5.45 37.44
CA LEU A 1090 4.71 4.01 37.22
C LEU A 1090 3.25 3.63 37.42
N LYS A 1091 2.50 4.36 38.26
CA LYS A 1091 1.07 4.09 38.46
C LYS A 1091 0.22 4.34 37.20
N TYR A 1092 0.65 5.24 36.31
CA TYR A 1092 -0.07 5.50 35.05
C TYR A 1092 0.15 4.40 34.02
N LEU A 1093 1.31 3.75 34.03
CA LEU A 1093 1.56 2.58 33.18
C LEU A 1093 0.54 1.46 33.47
N ALA A 1094 -0.05 1.44 34.66
CA ALA A 1094 -1.08 0.51 35.07
C ALA A 1094 -2.51 0.95 34.72
N ASP A 1095 -2.73 2.17 34.24
CA ASP A 1095 -4.06 2.71 33.98
C ASP A 1095 -4.78 1.93 32.86
N PRO A 1096 -6.01 1.41 33.06
CA PRO A 1096 -6.83 0.81 32.00
C PRO A 1096 -6.99 1.67 30.74
N GLU A 1097 -6.96 3.00 30.89
CA GLU A 1097 -7.05 3.99 29.81
C GLU A 1097 -5.68 4.61 29.48
N TYR A 1098 -4.58 3.88 29.74
CA TYR A 1098 -3.23 4.35 29.49
C TYR A 1098 -3.05 4.92 28.06
N ASN A 1099 -2.95 6.24 28.00
CA ASN A 1099 -2.46 6.99 26.86
C ASN A 1099 -0.95 7.11 27.00
N HIS A 1100 -0.21 6.78 25.93
CA HIS A 1100 1.24 6.66 25.92
C HIS A 1100 1.96 7.84 26.59
N ILE A 1101 2.83 7.54 27.55
CA ILE A 1101 3.63 8.50 28.31
C ILE A 1101 5.09 8.20 28.05
N TYR A 1102 5.90 9.18 27.63
CA TYR A 1102 7.33 9.00 27.36
C TYR A 1102 8.17 8.91 28.65
N TYR A 1103 8.40 7.68 29.13
CA TYR A 1103 9.27 7.36 30.27
C TYR A 1103 10.74 7.34 29.84
N VAL A 1104 11.38 6.15 29.80
CA VAL A 1104 12.76 5.92 29.38
C VAL A 1104 12.77 5.64 27.87
N ASP A 1105 12.30 6.61 27.09
CA ASP A 1105 12.16 6.48 25.63
C ASP A 1105 13.28 7.19 24.85
N GLY A 1106 14.19 7.90 25.52
CA GLY A 1106 15.25 8.61 24.83
C GLY A 1106 16.35 7.69 24.24
N PRO A 1107 17.15 8.21 23.29
CA PRO A 1107 18.26 7.45 22.72
C PRO A 1107 19.31 7.17 23.79
N THR A 1108 19.73 5.91 23.89
CA THR A 1108 20.82 5.53 24.78
C THR A 1108 22.17 5.79 24.13
N VAL A 1109 23.18 6.13 24.93
CA VAL A 1109 24.56 6.35 24.49
C VAL A 1109 25.48 5.47 25.30
N LEU A 1110 26.37 4.74 24.62
CA LEU A 1110 27.42 3.95 25.24
C LEU A 1110 28.78 4.48 24.79
N LEU A 1111 29.67 4.77 25.74
CA LEU A 1111 31.01 5.29 25.44
C LEU A 1111 32.03 4.84 26.48
N ASP A 1112 33.31 4.87 26.11
CA ASP A 1112 34.40 4.71 27.08
C ASP A 1112 34.95 6.08 27.49
N ALA A 1113 35.13 6.30 28.79
CA ALA A 1113 35.72 7.53 29.32
C ALA A 1113 36.64 7.25 30.51
N SER A 1114 37.68 8.07 30.66
CA SER A 1114 38.53 8.08 31.84
C SER A 1114 37.94 9.02 32.89
N ILE A 1115 37.59 8.50 34.06
CA ILE A 1115 36.89 9.21 35.14
C ILE A 1115 37.80 9.39 36.34
N GLY A 1116 37.84 10.62 36.87
CA GLY A 1116 38.67 10.99 38.01
C GLY A 1116 40.11 11.35 37.63
N VAL A 1117 40.90 11.72 38.63
CA VAL A 1117 42.31 12.07 38.49
C VAL A 1117 43.15 10.86 38.94
N PRO A 1118 43.97 10.24 38.08
CA PRO A 1118 44.90 9.19 38.48
C PRO A 1118 45.78 9.64 39.66
N SER A 1119 46.10 8.73 40.58
CA SER A 1119 46.91 9.05 41.75
C SER A 1119 48.25 9.69 41.35
N GLY A 1120 48.50 10.92 41.80
CA GLY A 1120 49.75 11.65 41.53
C GLY A 1120 49.66 12.87 40.61
N CYS A 1121 48.47 13.28 40.13
CA CYS A 1121 48.33 14.46 39.26
C CYS A 1121 47.81 15.70 40.00
N ALA A 1122 48.32 16.89 39.63
CA ALA A 1122 48.00 18.15 40.30
C ALA A 1122 46.86 18.95 39.63
N THR A 1123 46.65 18.89 38.30
CA THR A 1123 45.63 19.73 37.61
C THR A 1123 45.17 19.32 36.20
N ASP A 1124 45.95 18.58 35.38
CA ASP A 1124 45.60 18.23 33.99
C ASP A 1124 45.90 16.75 33.69
N TYR A 1125 44.96 16.07 33.01
CA TYR A 1125 45.08 14.67 32.57
C TYR A 1125 46.27 14.45 31.63
N SER A 1126 46.62 15.44 30.80
CA SER A 1126 47.75 15.36 29.87
C SER A 1126 49.12 15.26 30.58
N LEU A 1127 49.18 15.71 31.85
CA LEU A 1127 50.39 15.76 32.67
C LEU A 1127 50.50 14.58 33.66
N CYS A 1128 49.53 13.66 33.64
CA CYS A 1128 49.51 12.52 34.54
C CYS A 1128 50.61 11.50 34.22
N GLN A 1129 51.25 10.96 35.27
CA GLN A 1129 52.06 9.76 35.16
C GLN A 1129 51.12 8.57 34.94
N LYS A 1130 50.97 8.16 33.68
CA LYS A 1130 50.06 7.09 33.26
C LYS A 1130 50.57 5.73 33.75
N ASN A 1131 49.80 5.03 34.60
CA ASN A 1131 50.10 3.65 34.98
C ASN A 1131 49.92 2.75 33.74
N TYR A 1132 50.97 2.05 33.32
CA TYR A 1132 51.00 1.36 32.03
C TYR A 1132 50.11 0.10 31.95
N SER A 1133 49.47 -0.32 33.05
CA SER A 1133 48.61 -1.52 33.09
C SER A 1133 47.28 -1.23 33.78
N ALA A 1134 46.19 -1.28 32.99
CA ALA A 1134 44.81 -1.29 33.51
C ALA A 1134 44.41 -2.68 34.03
N VAL A 1135 45.29 -3.68 33.87
CA VAL A 1135 45.04 -5.08 34.20
C VAL A 1135 45.97 -5.60 35.31
N ASP A 1136 45.58 -6.71 35.92
CA ASP A 1136 46.39 -7.50 36.84
C ASP A 1136 47.35 -8.47 36.11
N ALA A 1137 47.96 -9.40 36.84
CA ALA A 1137 48.93 -10.35 36.28
C ALA A 1137 48.30 -11.39 35.32
N ASN A 1138 46.98 -11.58 35.36
CA ASN A 1138 46.23 -12.52 34.51
C ASN A 1138 45.60 -11.84 33.29
N ASN A 1139 45.90 -10.55 33.06
CA ASN A 1139 45.25 -9.71 32.05
C ASN A 1139 43.78 -9.39 32.37
N ASP A 1140 43.38 -9.56 33.63
CA ASP A 1140 42.05 -9.20 34.12
C ASP A 1140 42.01 -7.73 34.54
N LEU A 1141 40.92 -7.05 34.20
CA LEU A 1141 40.70 -5.63 34.46
C LEU A 1141 40.72 -5.35 35.97
N ASP A 1142 41.61 -4.46 36.39
CA ASP A 1142 41.73 -4.01 37.78
C ASP A 1142 41.31 -2.55 37.89
N LEU A 1143 40.06 -2.33 38.33
CA LEU A 1143 39.46 -1.00 38.45
C LEU A 1143 40.18 -0.07 39.44
N SER A 1144 41.05 -0.60 40.31
CA SER A 1144 41.91 0.20 41.19
C SER A 1144 43.14 0.79 40.48
N LYS A 1145 43.53 0.20 39.34
CA LYS A 1145 44.69 0.61 38.53
C LYS A 1145 44.34 1.49 37.33
N THR A 1146 43.05 1.63 37.02
CA THR A 1146 42.57 2.37 35.84
C THR A 1146 41.43 3.33 36.17
N SER A 1147 41.46 4.49 35.54
CA SER A 1147 40.36 5.47 35.55
C SER A 1147 39.34 5.20 34.43
N TRP A 1148 39.64 4.32 33.47
CA TRP A 1148 38.72 4.03 32.35
C TRP A 1148 37.48 3.29 32.82
N ARG A 1149 36.32 3.71 32.30
CA ARG A 1149 35.00 3.11 32.49
C ARG A 1149 34.24 3.06 31.18
N SER A 1150 33.39 2.07 31.00
CA SER A 1150 32.34 2.06 29.98
C SER A 1150 31.07 2.65 30.60
N ILE A 1151 30.60 3.79 30.09
CA ILE A 1151 29.46 4.54 30.61
C ILE A 1151 28.28 4.38 29.68
N LEU A 1152 27.14 4.01 30.23
CA LEU A 1152 25.84 4.01 29.58
C LEU A 1152 25.04 5.23 30.06
N ILE A 1153 24.64 6.08 29.13
CA ILE A 1153 23.79 7.24 29.39
C ILE A 1153 22.41 6.94 28.79
N GLY A 1154 21.39 6.98 29.65
CA GLY A 1154 19.99 6.93 29.24
C GLY A 1154 19.31 8.27 29.49
N SER A 1155 18.18 8.51 28.83
CA SER A 1155 17.40 9.72 29.01
C SER A 1155 15.90 9.44 29.07
N MET A 1156 15.22 10.28 29.85
CA MET A 1156 13.78 10.34 29.90
C MET A 1156 13.31 11.43 28.93
N GLY A 1157 12.46 11.05 27.97
CA GLY A 1157 12.08 11.92 26.85
C GLY A 1157 11.44 13.22 27.32
N PHE A 1158 10.38 13.15 28.15
CA PHE A 1158 9.67 14.33 28.67
C PHE A 1158 9.02 14.13 30.06
N GLY A 1159 9.35 13.04 30.77
CA GLY A 1159 8.99 12.87 32.18
C GLY A 1159 7.49 12.90 32.46
N GLY A 1160 6.73 11.90 32.02
CA GLY A 1160 5.72 11.28 32.89
C GLY A 1160 4.42 11.99 33.30
N ALA A 1161 4.30 13.32 33.23
CA ALA A 1161 3.23 14.04 33.90
C ALA A 1161 1.94 14.17 33.06
N SER A 1162 0.78 14.11 33.71
CA SER A 1162 -0.52 14.11 33.01
C SER A 1162 -1.28 15.45 33.06
N ARG A 1163 -1.15 16.30 34.11
CA ARG A 1163 -1.90 17.57 34.24
C ARG A 1163 -1.21 18.64 35.12
N LYS A 1164 -1.54 19.93 34.95
CA LYS A 1164 -0.97 21.05 35.75
C LYS A 1164 -1.40 21.11 37.20
N SER A 1165 -2.64 20.75 37.51
CA SER A 1165 -3.18 20.78 38.87
C SER A 1165 -3.90 19.48 39.16
N CYS A 1166 -3.64 18.90 40.34
CA CYS A 1166 -4.28 17.69 40.79
C CYS A 1166 -4.88 17.92 42.17
N THR A 1167 -6.19 17.70 42.29
CA THR A 1167 -6.88 17.75 43.57
C THR A 1167 -6.36 16.62 44.45
N ALA A 1168 -6.10 16.88 45.73
CA ALA A 1168 -5.65 15.85 46.67
C ALA A 1168 -6.65 14.67 46.67
N GLY A 1169 -6.19 13.50 46.20
CA GLY A 1169 -7.02 12.29 46.05
C GLY A 1169 -7.51 11.98 44.63
N ALA A 1170 -7.09 12.72 43.59
CA ALA A 1170 -7.39 12.41 42.19
C ALA A 1170 -6.29 11.55 41.50
N ASN A 1171 -6.66 10.77 40.49
CA ASN A 1171 -5.78 9.91 39.67
C ASN A 1171 -4.95 10.70 38.63
N CYS A 1172 -4.31 11.82 38.99
CA CYS A 1172 -3.45 12.57 38.06
C CYS A 1172 -2.14 13.00 38.73
N VAL A 1173 -1.09 13.22 37.93
CA VAL A 1173 0.20 13.71 38.40
C VAL A 1173 0.31 15.17 38.02
N GLN A 1174 0.46 15.99 39.06
CA GLN A 1174 0.77 17.39 38.93
C GLN A 1174 2.18 17.54 38.34
N THR A 1175 2.27 18.22 37.20
CA THR A 1175 3.52 18.60 36.58
C THR A 1175 4.35 19.46 37.55
N PRO A 1176 5.64 19.16 37.74
CA PRO A 1176 6.45 19.85 38.75
C PRO A 1176 6.91 21.26 38.32
N ILE A 1177 6.84 21.55 37.02
CA ILE A 1177 7.09 22.89 36.47
C ILE A 1177 5.83 23.35 35.75
N ASP A 1178 5.51 24.62 35.90
CA ASP A 1178 4.60 25.29 34.97
C ASP A 1178 5.27 25.36 33.60
N ASP A 1179 4.50 25.20 32.54
CA ASP A 1179 5.01 25.37 31.18
C ASP A 1179 5.45 26.85 31.05
N PRO A 1180 6.69 27.12 30.61
CA PRO A 1180 7.22 28.48 30.54
C PRO A 1180 6.44 29.37 29.55
N ASP A 1181 5.75 28.77 28.58
CA ASP A 1181 4.94 29.45 27.58
C ASP A 1181 3.43 29.42 27.92
N ASP A 1182 3.01 28.57 28.87
CA ASP A 1182 1.62 28.42 29.31
C ASP A 1182 1.51 28.12 30.80
N THR A 1183 1.29 29.17 31.60
CA THR A 1183 1.08 29.03 33.05
C THR A 1183 -0.25 28.37 33.42
N GLU A 1184 -1.02 27.78 32.49
CA GLU A 1184 -2.15 26.88 32.77
C GLU A 1184 -1.85 25.41 32.44
N LYS A 1185 -0.70 25.14 31.81
CA LYS A 1185 -0.09 23.81 31.67
C LYS A 1185 1.13 23.62 32.57
N GLY A 1186 1.56 22.38 32.71
CA GLY A 1186 2.90 22.14 33.20
C GLY A 1186 3.56 20.98 32.51
N VAL A 1187 4.87 20.88 32.73
CA VAL A 1187 5.76 19.98 32.03
C VAL A 1187 6.51 19.09 33.02
N GLY A 1188 6.74 17.84 32.60
CA GLY A 1188 7.60 16.92 33.31
C GLY A 1188 9.08 17.32 33.25
N TYR A 1189 9.89 16.86 34.19
CA TYR A 1189 11.33 16.97 34.05
C TYR A 1189 11.85 15.88 33.11
N SER A 1190 12.49 16.28 32.00
CA SER A 1190 13.44 15.39 31.35
C SER A 1190 14.64 15.18 32.30
N SER A 1191 15.10 13.95 32.44
CA SER A 1191 16.29 13.63 33.20
C SER A 1191 17.18 12.68 32.43
N TYR A 1192 18.46 12.78 32.69
CA TYR A 1192 19.47 11.87 32.17
C TYR A 1192 19.97 11.04 33.34
N PHE A 1193 20.43 9.83 33.08
CA PHE A 1193 21.12 9.05 34.09
C PHE A 1193 22.33 8.38 33.45
N ALA A 1194 23.37 8.19 34.25
CA ALA A 1194 24.57 7.49 33.83
C ALA A 1194 24.82 6.29 34.74
N LEU A 1195 25.04 5.14 34.11
CA LEU A 1195 25.46 3.90 34.74
C LEU A 1195 26.88 3.56 34.29
N ASP A 1196 27.72 3.17 35.24
CA ASP A 1196 28.97 2.49 34.95
C ASP A 1196 28.64 1.03 34.65
N VAL A 1197 28.83 0.64 33.40
CA VAL A 1197 28.60 -0.71 32.86
C VAL A 1197 29.92 -1.36 32.43
N THR A 1198 31.03 -0.97 33.07
CA THR A 1198 32.33 -1.60 32.83
C THR A 1198 32.29 -3.09 33.14
N ASP A 1199 31.59 -3.47 34.22
CA ASP A 1199 31.07 -4.81 34.41
C ASP A 1199 29.59 -4.83 33.93
N PRO A 1200 29.30 -5.43 32.77
CA PRO A 1200 27.95 -5.45 32.21
C PRO A 1200 26.92 -6.19 33.08
N GLU A 1201 27.36 -7.11 33.94
CA GLU A 1201 26.48 -7.92 34.78
C GLU A 1201 26.17 -7.25 36.12
N ASN A 1202 27.07 -6.36 36.58
CA ASN A 1202 26.96 -5.66 37.85
C ASN A 1202 27.09 -4.14 37.65
N PRO A 1203 26.05 -3.46 37.12
CA PRO A 1203 26.12 -2.02 36.89
C PRO A 1203 26.20 -1.24 38.21
N SER A 1204 26.71 0.00 38.15
CA SER A 1204 26.62 0.94 39.28
C SER A 1204 26.13 2.31 38.84
N LEU A 1205 25.38 2.99 39.71
CA LEU A 1205 24.87 4.34 39.44
C LEU A 1205 26.01 5.33 39.57
N MET A 1206 26.18 6.18 38.55
CA MET A 1206 27.09 7.31 38.63
C MET A 1206 26.35 8.58 39.07
N TRP A 1207 25.28 8.92 38.34
CA TRP A 1207 24.42 10.06 38.63
C TRP A 1207 23.09 9.90 37.90
N GLU A 1208 22.10 10.66 38.37
CA GLU A 1208 20.80 10.89 37.74
C GLU A 1208 20.45 12.37 37.92
#